data_AF-A0A249SNN5-F1
#
_entry.id   AF-A0A249SNN5-F1
#
_cell.length_a   1.000
_cell.length_b   1.000
_cell.length_c   1.000
_cell.angle_alpha   90.00
_cell.angle_beta   90.00
_cell.angle_gamma   90.00
#
_symmetry.space_group_name_H-M   'P 1'
#
loop_
_entity.id
_entity.type
_entity.pdbx_description
1 polymer ?
#
loop_
_entity_poly.entity_id
_entity_poly.type
_entity_poly.pdbx_seq_one_letter_code
_entity_poly.pdbx_strand_id
1 'polypeptide(L)'
;MILIILINYYNVIEVKTMKKLLTFLASISLTTNLIILAVSCSNETVHFEDLSSVILNKDLGKLDNNDETTVKNALLKQNPTLNINEIKLTIAPVTKEIETNNYTVTVEPIENSAVYSGKVEGITFYNETVHFEDLSSVILNKDLGKLDNNDETTVKNALLKQNPTLNINEIKLTIAPVTKEIETSNYTVTVEPIENSAVYSGKVEGITFYNETVHFEDLSSVILNKDLGKLDNNDETTVKNALLKQNPTLNINEIKLTIAPVTKEIETNNYTVTIEPIEDSAVYSGKVEGITFYNETVHFEDLSSVILNKDLGKLDNNDETTVKNALLKQNPTLNINEIKLTIAPVTKEIETNNYTVTVEPIENSAVYSGKVEGITFYNETVHFEDLSSVILNKDLGKLDNNDETTVKNALLKQNPTLNINEIKLTIAPVTKEIETSNYTVTVEPIENSAVYSGKVEGITFYNETVHFEDLSSVILNKDLGKLDNNDETTVKNALLKQNPTLNINEIKLTIAPVTKEIETNNYTVTIEPIEDSAVYSGKVEGITFYNETVHFEDLSSVILNKDLGKLDNNDETTVKNALLKQNPTLNINEIKLTIAPVTKEIETSNYTVTVEPIENSAVYSGKVEGITFYTEKEIQDNLTYYIDEKTGEELNVAGSAPEGTKEVTHIGYDLNFQAYKMPPTIEKVPNEISQEILSLHSLFEEAESFNQDISSWDTSNITSMSAMFSGAISFNQGLNDWNTSKVTDMSQMFKNANSFNQDLNDWDTSKVTNMSDMFNSYGEFQGKISNWNTSNVVNMSGMFGWLKLFNGDISTKEVEKNNEKYVAWDTSKVTNMSGMFYSAYNFNAKIGNWNTSKVTNMQGMFWGASNFNQEIHTVTVPNGSNPSIIYWDVSNVTDMSNMFRDTEKFEQDISTWNTSNVINMSYMFYDAIKYNRNLSNWDVAKVTNHNQFDTGAKIWEDGFKPIFNV
;
A
#
# COMPACT_ATOMS: atom_id res chain seq x y z
N MET A 1 -49.11 24.89 -38.02
CA MET A 1 -49.99 24.37 -36.96
C MET A 1 -50.25 22.90 -37.24
N ILE A 2 -49.42 22.01 -36.72
CA ILE A 2 -49.82 20.62 -36.49
C ILE A 2 -49.49 20.38 -35.03
N LEU A 3 -50.57 20.14 -34.30
CA LEU A 3 -50.57 19.70 -32.93
C LEU A 3 -49.89 18.34 -32.89
N ILE A 4 -48.78 18.29 -32.15
CA ILE A 4 -48.18 17.06 -31.65
C ILE A 4 -49.20 16.39 -30.72
N ILE A 5 -49.43 15.09 -30.89
CA ILE A 5 -49.52 14.21 -29.72
C ILE A 5 -48.48 13.12 -29.89
N LEU A 6 -47.37 13.33 -29.20
CA LEU A 6 -46.50 12.32 -28.66
C LEU A 6 -47.25 11.69 -27.48
N ILE A 7 -47.36 10.37 -27.45
CA ILE A 7 -47.28 9.62 -26.20
C ILE A 7 -46.33 8.45 -26.43
N ASN A 8 -45.13 8.60 -25.87
CA ASN A 8 -44.38 7.48 -25.30
C ASN A 8 -45.14 7.02 -24.03
N TYR A 9 -45.40 5.72 -23.86
CA TYR A 9 -44.87 4.91 -22.74
C TYR A 9 -45.55 3.53 -22.68
N TYR A 10 -44.69 2.51 -22.70
CA TYR A 10 -44.60 1.34 -21.81
C TYR A 10 -45.76 0.36 -21.61
N ASN A 11 -45.36 -0.90 -21.79
CA ASN A 11 -45.95 -2.18 -21.41
C ASN A 11 -47.13 -2.73 -22.20
N VAL A 12 -47.01 -4.04 -22.41
CA VAL A 12 -48.00 -5.01 -22.87
C VAL A 12 -49.41 -4.60 -22.47
N ILE A 13 -50.22 -4.22 -23.47
CA ILE A 13 -51.68 -4.30 -23.41
C ILE A 13 -52.15 -5.12 -24.60
N GLU A 14 -53.00 -6.10 -24.29
CA GLU A 14 -53.71 -7.00 -25.19
C GLU A 14 -54.23 -6.31 -26.47
N VAL A 15 -54.15 -7.05 -27.57
CA VAL A 15 -54.71 -6.78 -28.92
C VAL A 15 -56.19 -6.32 -28.91
N LYS A 16 -56.91 -6.48 -27.79
CA LYS A 16 -58.30 -6.05 -27.63
C LYS A 16 -58.50 -4.53 -27.52
N THR A 17 -57.52 -3.76 -27.02
CA THR A 17 -57.68 -2.31 -26.80
C THR A 17 -57.35 -1.48 -28.06
N MET A 18 -56.49 -2.00 -28.93
CA MET A 18 -56.12 -1.35 -30.21
C MET A 18 -57.29 -1.31 -31.22
N LYS A 19 -58.21 -2.29 -31.16
CA LYS A 19 -59.42 -2.31 -32.00
C LYS A 19 -60.40 -1.17 -31.69
N LYS A 20 -60.48 -0.69 -30.44
CA LYS A 20 -61.37 0.44 -30.08
C LYS A 20 -60.81 1.79 -30.51
N LEU A 21 -59.48 1.97 -30.49
CA LEU A 21 -58.82 3.20 -30.93
C LEU A 21 -58.87 3.39 -32.46
N LEU A 22 -58.72 2.30 -33.24
CA LEU A 22 -58.87 2.35 -34.70
C LEU A 22 -60.30 2.70 -35.13
N THR A 23 -61.31 2.28 -34.35
CA THR A 23 -62.73 2.55 -34.67
C THR A 23 -63.09 4.02 -34.41
N PHE A 24 -62.42 4.69 -33.47
CA PHE A 24 -62.64 6.11 -33.18
C PHE A 24 -61.94 7.03 -34.20
N LEU A 25 -60.73 6.68 -34.64
CA LEU A 25 -59.94 7.48 -35.59
C LEU A 25 -60.48 7.44 -37.02
N ALA A 26 -61.18 6.38 -37.42
CA ALA A 26 -61.86 6.31 -38.72
C ALA A 26 -63.08 7.25 -38.85
N SER A 27 -63.53 7.89 -37.75
CA SER A 27 -64.75 8.72 -37.73
C SER A 27 -64.53 10.24 -37.85
N ILE A 28 -63.27 10.71 -37.86
CA ILE A 28 -62.94 12.15 -37.87
C ILE A 28 -61.83 12.43 -38.90
N SER A 29 -62.18 12.54 -40.19
CA SER A 29 -61.49 13.45 -41.13
C SER A 29 -62.25 13.53 -42.46
N LEU A 30 -62.88 14.69 -42.68
CA LEU A 30 -63.29 15.17 -43.99
C LEU A 30 -62.09 15.89 -44.63
N THR A 31 -61.84 15.55 -45.89
CA THR A 31 -60.90 16.11 -46.87
C THR A 31 -59.41 15.78 -46.70
N THR A 32 -58.93 15.07 -47.73
CA THR A 32 -57.56 14.64 -48.08
C THR A 32 -56.92 13.47 -47.31
N ASN A 33 -56.77 12.37 -48.07
CA ASN A 33 -55.97 11.13 -47.90
C ASN A 33 -56.28 10.28 -46.64
N LEU A 34 -57.34 9.47 -46.63
CA LEU A 34 -57.52 8.10 -47.16
C LEU A 34 -56.76 7.00 -46.38
N ILE A 35 -57.47 6.39 -45.41
CA ILE A 35 -57.26 5.03 -44.89
C ILE A 35 -58.51 4.23 -45.28
N ILE A 36 -58.39 3.08 -45.96
CA ILE A 36 -59.39 1.99 -45.90
C ILE A 36 -58.71 0.62 -45.95
N LEU A 37 -59.10 -0.20 -44.97
CA LEU A 37 -58.91 -1.64 -44.79
C LEU A 37 -60.25 -2.35 -45.12
N ALA A 38 -60.24 -3.52 -45.77
CA ALA A 38 -61.38 -4.43 -45.88
C ALA A 38 -60.91 -5.89 -46.15
N VAL A 39 -61.81 -6.87 -45.91
CA VAL A 39 -61.57 -8.20 -45.33
C VAL A 39 -62.06 -9.35 -46.25
N SER A 40 -61.52 -10.58 -46.07
CA SER A 40 -62.20 -11.91 -46.00
C SER A 40 -61.77 -13.05 -46.96
N CYS A 41 -61.77 -14.27 -46.40
CA CYS A 41 -61.29 -15.62 -46.80
C CYS A 41 -61.86 -16.19 -48.14
N SER A 42 -61.43 -17.32 -48.75
CA SER A 42 -60.82 -18.59 -48.30
C SER A 42 -60.34 -19.48 -49.49
N ASN A 43 -59.37 -20.39 -49.22
CA ASN A 43 -58.96 -21.64 -49.90
C ASN A 43 -58.17 -21.62 -51.23
N GLU A 44 -56.84 -21.64 -51.13
CA GLU A 44 -55.91 -22.28 -52.07
C GLU A 44 -54.71 -22.87 -51.30
N THR A 45 -54.32 -24.09 -51.65
CA THR A 45 -53.02 -24.71 -51.29
C THR A 45 -51.98 -24.19 -52.31
N VAL A 46 -50.70 -23.92 -52.06
CA VAL A 46 -49.80 -24.07 -50.91
C VAL A 46 -48.52 -23.25 -51.22
N HIS A 47 -47.95 -22.63 -50.19
CA HIS A 47 -46.58 -22.06 -50.02
C HIS A 47 -45.95 -21.15 -51.09
N PHE A 48 -45.80 -19.89 -50.68
CA PHE A 48 -44.54 -19.15 -50.83
C PHE A 48 -44.31 -18.43 -49.50
N GLU A 49 -43.77 -19.14 -48.51
CA GLU A 49 -43.25 -18.46 -47.31
C GLU A 49 -42.04 -17.61 -47.72
N ASP A 50 -41.96 -16.39 -47.19
CA ASP A 50 -40.77 -15.57 -47.36
C ASP A 50 -39.63 -16.26 -46.62
N LEU A 51 -38.50 -16.55 -47.27
CA LEU A 51 -37.34 -17.17 -46.62
C LEU A 51 -36.94 -16.43 -45.33
N SER A 52 -37.15 -15.10 -45.30
CA SER A 52 -36.93 -14.19 -44.16
C SER A 52 -37.90 -14.41 -42.99
N SER A 53 -39.06 -15.00 -43.26
CA SER A 53 -40.05 -15.39 -42.24
C SER A 53 -39.79 -16.80 -41.67
N VAL A 54 -39.03 -17.62 -42.39
CA VAL A 54 -38.69 -19.01 -42.03
C VAL A 54 -37.39 -19.08 -41.23
N ILE A 55 -36.44 -18.20 -41.53
CA ILE A 55 -35.12 -18.13 -40.91
C ILE A 55 -34.96 -16.75 -40.26
N LEU A 56 -35.02 -16.69 -38.92
CA LEU A 56 -34.74 -15.49 -38.16
C LEU A 56 -33.23 -15.38 -37.88
N ASN A 57 -32.63 -14.24 -38.24
CA ASN A 57 -31.18 -14.01 -38.16
C ASN A 57 -30.59 -14.19 -36.74
N LYS A 58 -31.41 -13.94 -35.71
CA LYS A 58 -30.97 -13.92 -34.30
C LYS A 58 -30.78 -15.29 -33.64
N ASP A 59 -31.19 -16.40 -34.27
CA ASP A 59 -31.34 -17.71 -33.59
C ASP A 59 -30.41 -18.82 -34.14
N LEU A 60 -29.37 -18.52 -34.94
CA LEU A 60 -28.58 -19.56 -35.66
C LEU A 60 -27.23 -20.00 -35.02
N GLY A 61 -26.78 -19.39 -33.92
CA GLY A 61 -25.65 -19.89 -33.11
C GLY A 61 -24.24 -19.80 -33.72
N LYS A 62 -23.21 -20.06 -32.90
CA LYS A 62 -21.78 -20.07 -33.27
C LYS A 62 -21.43 -21.36 -34.03
N LEU A 63 -20.53 -21.27 -35.02
CA LEU A 63 -20.05 -22.42 -35.82
C LEU A 63 -18.53 -22.54 -35.71
N ASP A 64 -18.03 -23.78 -35.67
CA ASP A 64 -16.59 -24.08 -35.58
C ASP A 64 -15.83 -23.74 -36.88
N ASN A 65 -16.54 -23.64 -38.02
CA ASN A 65 -16.02 -23.19 -39.31
C ASN A 65 -17.16 -22.66 -40.21
N ASN A 66 -16.83 -22.15 -41.40
CA ASN A 66 -17.78 -21.52 -42.33
C ASN A 66 -18.00 -22.30 -43.63
N ASP A 67 -17.87 -23.63 -43.63
CA ASP A 67 -18.13 -24.42 -44.84
C ASP A 67 -19.65 -24.58 -45.11
N GLU A 68 -20.01 -24.78 -46.39
CA GLU A 68 -21.41 -24.83 -46.83
C GLU A 68 -22.23 -25.96 -46.15
N THR A 69 -21.58 -27.07 -45.79
CA THR A 69 -22.25 -28.23 -45.19
C THR A 69 -22.62 -27.94 -43.74
N THR A 70 -21.69 -27.36 -42.99
CA THR A 70 -21.88 -26.96 -41.59
C THR A 70 -23.01 -25.94 -41.47
N VAL A 71 -23.07 -24.96 -42.38
CA VAL A 71 -24.12 -23.94 -42.42
C VAL A 71 -25.50 -24.52 -42.79
N LYS A 72 -25.59 -25.43 -43.78
CA LYS A 72 -26.88 -26.10 -44.13
C LYS A 72 -27.45 -26.91 -42.98
N ASN A 73 -26.59 -27.60 -42.23
CA ASN A 73 -27.01 -28.40 -41.07
C ASN A 73 -27.57 -27.54 -39.93
N ALA A 74 -26.97 -26.37 -39.68
CA ALA A 74 -27.47 -25.42 -38.70
C ALA A 74 -28.87 -24.89 -39.07
N LEU A 75 -29.11 -24.58 -40.34
CA LEU A 75 -30.43 -24.14 -40.84
C LEU A 75 -31.51 -25.22 -40.70
N LEU A 76 -31.19 -26.47 -41.02
CA LEU A 76 -32.07 -27.64 -40.83
C LEU A 76 -32.45 -27.86 -39.36
N LYS A 77 -31.51 -27.60 -38.44
CA LYS A 77 -31.77 -27.78 -37.00
C LYS A 77 -32.82 -26.79 -36.50
N GLN A 78 -32.77 -25.55 -36.98
CA GLN A 78 -33.70 -24.50 -36.55
C GLN A 78 -35.06 -24.63 -37.24
N ASN A 79 -35.10 -25.08 -38.51
CA ASN A 79 -36.34 -25.38 -39.19
C ASN A 79 -36.27 -26.75 -39.90
N PRO A 80 -36.65 -27.84 -39.21
CA PRO A 80 -36.57 -29.20 -39.75
C PRO A 80 -37.42 -29.45 -41.00
N THR A 81 -38.40 -28.59 -41.28
CA THR A 81 -39.26 -28.68 -42.47
C THR A 81 -38.70 -27.98 -43.71
N LEU A 82 -37.55 -27.31 -43.58
CA LEU A 82 -36.88 -26.60 -44.68
C LEU A 82 -36.29 -27.58 -45.70
N ASN A 83 -36.69 -27.47 -46.97
CA ASN A 83 -36.06 -28.24 -48.05
C ASN A 83 -34.75 -27.59 -48.52
N ILE A 84 -33.62 -27.98 -47.92
CA ILE A 84 -32.30 -27.37 -48.17
C ILE A 84 -31.78 -27.50 -49.61
N ASN A 85 -32.36 -28.39 -50.42
CA ASN A 85 -31.92 -28.60 -51.81
C ASN A 85 -32.47 -27.53 -52.76
N GLU A 86 -33.45 -26.74 -52.32
CA GLU A 86 -34.10 -25.67 -53.08
C GLU A 86 -33.52 -24.27 -52.76
N ILE A 87 -32.49 -24.20 -51.90
CA ILE A 87 -31.80 -22.96 -51.51
C ILE A 87 -30.32 -22.98 -51.91
N LYS A 88 -29.80 -21.80 -52.22
CA LYS A 88 -28.41 -21.51 -52.55
C LYS A 88 -27.79 -20.66 -51.44
N LEU A 89 -26.57 -21.01 -51.04
CA LEU A 89 -25.79 -20.29 -50.02
C LEU A 89 -24.63 -19.52 -50.65
N THR A 90 -24.41 -18.31 -50.19
CA THR A 90 -23.21 -17.51 -50.51
C THR A 90 -22.56 -17.07 -49.20
N ILE A 91 -21.28 -17.42 -49.00
CA ILE A 91 -20.51 -17.11 -47.79
C ILE A 91 -19.42 -16.09 -48.15
N ALA A 92 -19.40 -14.94 -47.47
CA ALA A 92 -18.44 -13.86 -47.72
C ALA A 92 -17.74 -13.41 -46.42
N PRO A 93 -16.40 -13.26 -46.39
CA PRO A 93 -15.70 -12.70 -45.24
C PRO A 93 -16.06 -11.23 -45.03
N VAL A 94 -16.36 -10.87 -43.78
CA VAL A 94 -16.59 -9.48 -43.35
C VAL A 94 -15.22 -8.86 -43.07
N THR A 95 -14.79 -7.96 -43.95
CA THR A 95 -13.51 -7.26 -43.83
C THR A 95 -13.69 -5.99 -42.99
N LYS A 96 -13.55 -6.11 -41.66
CA LYS A 96 -13.29 -4.97 -40.77
C LYS A 96 -12.71 -5.43 -39.43
N GLU A 97 -11.60 -4.81 -39.06
CA GLU A 97 -10.73 -5.04 -37.90
C GLU A 97 -11.47 -5.05 -36.56
N ILE A 98 -11.61 -6.22 -35.92
CA ILE A 98 -11.16 -6.60 -34.57
C ILE A 98 -10.96 -8.13 -34.64
N GLU A 99 -10.05 -8.73 -33.86
CA GLU A 99 -9.52 -10.11 -33.89
C GLU A 99 -10.51 -11.33 -33.92
N THR A 100 -11.60 -11.26 -34.69
CA THR A 100 -12.54 -12.34 -34.97
C THR A 100 -12.88 -12.33 -36.46
N ASN A 101 -12.54 -13.41 -37.18
CA ASN A 101 -12.86 -13.59 -38.58
C ASN A 101 -14.38 -13.83 -38.73
N ASN A 102 -15.12 -12.76 -38.96
CA ASN A 102 -16.57 -12.79 -39.12
C ASN A 102 -16.94 -13.06 -40.58
N TYR A 103 -17.89 -13.96 -40.82
CA TYR A 103 -18.37 -14.27 -42.18
C TYR A 103 -19.87 -14.03 -42.28
N THR A 104 -20.29 -13.32 -43.32
CA THR A 104 -21.71 -13.16 -43.65
C THR A 104 -22.15 -14.24 -44.62
N VAL A 105 -23.21 -14.96 -44.25
CA VAL A 105 -23.90 -15.91 -45.13
C VAL A 105 -25.21 -15.30 -45.62
N THR A 106 -25.43 -15.39 -46.93
CA THR A 106 -26.68 -15.05 -47.60
C THR A 106 -27.37 -16.31 -48.11
N VAL A 107 -28.67 -16.44 -47.85
CA VAL A 107 -29.50 -17.57 -48.30
C VAL A 107 -30.54 -17.06 -49.29
N GLU A 108 -30.57 -17.66 -50.49
CA GLU A 108 -31.53 -17.33 -51.56
C GLU A 108 -32.12 -18.62 -52.17
N PRO A 109 -33.39 -18.65 -52.61
CA PRO A 109 -33.96 -19.79 -53.33
C PRO A 109 -33.29 -19.97 -54.71
N ILE A 110 -33.19 -21.21 -55.17
CA ILE A 110 -32.69 -21.52 -56.52
C ILE A 110 -33.72 -21.04 -57.56
N GLU A 111 -33.24 -20.55 -58.72
CA GLU A 111 -34.10 -20.09 -59.83
C GLU A 111 -35.19 -21.12 -60.18
N ASN A 112 -36.45 -20.71 -60.09
CA ASN A 112 -37.68 -21.52 -60.27
C ASN A 112 -38.07 -22.45 -59.11
N SER A 113 -37.57 -22.25 -57.89
CA SER A 113 -38.06 -22.98 -56.72
C SER A 113 -39.56 -22.73 -56.50
N ALA A 114 -40.35 -23.79 -56.44
CA ALA A 114 -41.80 -23.72 -56.26
C ALA A 114 -42.23 -23.65 -54.78
N VAL A 115 -41.28 -23.63 -53.84
CA VAL A 115 -41.55 -23.80 -52.39
C VAL A 115 -41.27 -22.54 -51.57
N TYR A 116 -40.28 -21.73 -51.95
CA TYR A 116 -39.86 -20.53 -51.20
C TYR A 116 -39.62 -19.33 -52.10
N SER A 117 -39.91 -18.13 -51.59
CA SER A 117 -39.60 -16.85 -52.23
C SER A 117 -38.92 -15.93 -51.23
N GLY A 118 -38.02 -15.03 -51.63
CA GLY A 118 -37.36 -14.07 -50.72
C GLY A 118 -35.88 -14.38 -50.40
N LYS A 119 -35.17 -13.42 -49.81
CA LYS A 119 -33.72 -13.47 -49.59
C LYS A 119 -33.40 -13.07 -48.15
N VAL A 120 -32.60 -13.89 -47.45
CA VAL A 120 -32.09 -13.57 -46.11
C VAL A 120 -30.63 -13.13 -46.23
N GLU A 121 -30.37 -11.89 -45.86
CA GLU A 121 -29.04 -11.28 -45.88
C GLU A 121 -28.59 -10.96 -44.44
N GLY A 122 -27.30 -11.18 -44.13
CA GLY A 122 -26.70 -10.67 -42.89
C GLY A 122 -26.52 -11.66 -41.74
N ILE A 123 -26.47 -12.98 -41.98
CA ILE A 123 -26.16 -13.97 -40.93
C ILE A 123 -24.66 -13.98 -40.67
N THR A 124 -24.22 -13.60 -39.48
CA THR A 124 -22.79 -13.43 -39.14
C THR A 124 -22.30 -14.51 -38.17
N PHE A 125 -21.26 -15.26 -38.56
CA PHE A 125 -20.61 -16.31 -37.74
C PHE A 125 -19.20 -15.87 -37.32
N TYR A 126 -18.79 -16.16 -36.08
CA TYR A 126 -17.52 -15.73 -35.46
C TYR A 126 -16.48 -16.87 -35.44
N ASN A 127 -15.22 -16.60 -35.82
CA ASN A 127 -14.11 -17.55 -35.81
C ASN A 127 -12.78 -16.88 -35.35
N GLU A 128 -12.00 -17.44 -34.42
CA GLU A 128 -10.79 -16.80 -33.82
C GLU A 128 -9.45 -17.32 -34.40
N THR A 129 -8.49 -16.44 -34.74
CA THR A 129 -7.05 -16.79 -34.94
C THR A 129 -6.05 -15.59 -34.87
N VAL A 130 -5.05 -15.67 -33.95
CA VAL A 130 -3.68 -15.09 -33.71
C VAL A 130 -3.23 -13.70 -34.29
N HIS A 131 -2.65 -12.80 -33.44
CA HIS A 131 -2.15 -11.43 -33.78
C HIS A 131 -0.65 -11.13 -33.51
N PHE A 132 -0.12 -10.06 -34.17
CA PHE A 132 1.24 -9.47 -34.06
C PHE A 132 1.19 -8.06 -33.41
N GLU A 133 2.16 -7.66 -32.58
CA GLU A 133 2.11 -6.39 -31.80
C GLU A 133 3.09 -5.28 -32.30
N ASP A 134 2.66 -4.00 -32.32
CA ASP A 134 3.49 -2.82 -32.64
C ASP A 134 4.31 -2.42 -31.39
N LEU A 135 5.61 -2.13 -31.56
CA LEU A 135 6.50 -1.77 -30.46
C LEU A 135 6.01 -0.51 -29.71
N SER A 136 5.31 0.39 -30.40
CA SER A 136 4.70 1.60 -29.85
C SER A 136 3.44 1.33 -29.01
N SER A 137 2.77 0.19 -29.24
CA SER A 137 1.66 -0.30 -28.42
C SER A 137 2.12 -1.10 -27.20
N VAL A 138 3.31 -1.71 -27.27
CA VAL A 138 3.92 -2.47 -26.17
C VAL A 138 4.79 -1.58 -25.27
N ILE A 139 5.36 -0.48 -25.78
CA ILE A 139 6.14 0.49 -25.00
C ILE A 139 5.38 1.82 -24.91
N LEU A 140 4.56 1.97 -23.87
CA LEU A 140 3.84 3.21 -23.57
C LEU A 140 4.78 4.22 -22.90
N ASN A 141 4.84 5.45 -23.45
CA ASN A 141 5.83 6.48 -23.09
C ASN A 141 5.63 7.12 -21.69
N LYS A 142 4.66 6.66 -20.90
CA LYS A 142 4.27 7.36 -19.67
C LYS A 142 4.43 6.46 -18.44
N ASP A 143 5.54 6.73 -17.76
CA ASP A 143 5.84 6.48 -16.34
C ASP A 143 6.45 5.11 -15.96
N LEU A 144 7.67 4.84 -16.45
CA LEU A 144 8.53 3.70 -16.05
C LEU A 144 9.25 3.86 -14.69
N GLY A 145 8.95 4.92 -13.93
CA GLY A 145 9.46 5.11 -12.57
C GLY A 145 10.96 5.39 -12.44
N LYS A 146 11.42 5.39 -11.18
CA LYS A 146 12.76 5.82 -10.74
C LYS A 146 13.79 4.70 -10.91
N LEU A 147 14.97 5.01 -11.45
CA LEU A 147 16.07 4.04 -11.59
C LEU A 147 17.28 4.42 -10.74
N ASP A 148 17.92 3.41 -10.13
CA ASP A 148 19.13 3.58 -9.31
C ASP A 148 20.35 4.04 -10.13
N ASN A 149 20.47 3.63 -11.40
CA ASN A 149 21.51 4.04 -12.36
C ASN A 149 21.00 4.02 -13.83
N ASN A 150 21.85 4.36 -14.81
CA ASN A 150 21.48 4.52 -16.23
C ASN A 150 22.15 3.55 -17.23
N ASP A 151 22.62 2.38 -16.78
CA ASP A 151 23.21 1.38 -17.70
C ASP A 151 22.14 0.63 -18.53
N GLU A 152 22.56 0.03 -19.67
CA GLU A 152 21.65 -0.64 -20.61
C GLU A 152 20.86 -1.80 -19.97
N THR A 153 21.43 -2.48 -18.98
CA THR A 153 20.80 -3.64 -18.32
C THR A 153 19.69 -3.18 -17.38
N THR A 154 19.96 -2.14 -16.60
CA THR A 154 18.97 -1.51 -15.71
C THR A 154 17.80 -0.96 -16.50
N VAL A 155 18.05 -0.30 -17.64
CA VAL A 155 16.99 0.22 -18.52
C VAL A 155 16.18 -0.91 -19.19
N LYS A 156 16.81 -2.01 -19.62
CA LYS A 156 16.09 -3.18 -20.15
C LYS A 156 15.18 -3.84 -19.11
N ASN A 157 15.68 -3.97 -17.87
CA ASN A 157 14.91 -4.55 -16.77
C ASN A 157 13.70 -3.67 -16.40
N ALA A 158 13.86 -2.35 -16.47
CA ALA A 158 12.75 -1.42 -16.27
C ALA A 158 11.67 -1.56 -17.35
N LEU A 159 12.06 -1.67 -18.63
CA LEU A 159 11.14 -1.89 -19.74
C LEU A 159 10.39 -3.24 -19.64
N LEU A 160 11.09 -4.31 -19.26
CA LEU A 160 10.49 -5.61 -18.96
C LEU A 160 9.56 -5.56 -17.74
N LYS A 161 9.88 -4.77 -16.71
CA LYS A 161 9.03 -4.66 -15.52
C LYS A 161 7.69 -4.03 -15.85
N GLN A 162 7.68 -3.07 -16.78
CA GLN A 162 6.44 -2.48 -17.24
C GLN A 162 5.69 -3.36 -18.22
N ASN A 163 6.41 -4.04 -19.11
CA ASN A 163 5.82 -4.93 -20.10
C ASN A 163 6.56 -6.28 -20.10
N PRO A 164 6.21 -7.19 -19.18
CA PRO A 164 6.92 -8.45 -18.97
C PRO A 164 6.86 -9.41 -20.16
N THR A 165 5.89 -9.19 -21.04
CA THR A 165 5.73 -9.94 -22.30
C THR A 165 6.64 -9.44 -23.41
N LEU A 166 7.38 -8.33 -23.21
CA LEU A 166 8.31 -7.75 -24.17
C LEU A 166 9.52 -8.68 -24.39
N ASN A 167 9.68 -9.22 -25.59
CA ASN A 167 10.86 -10.00 -25.95
C ASN A 167 12.09 -9.08 -26.16
N ILE A 168 12.80 -8.81 -25.07
CA ILE A 168 13.92 -7.84 -25.00
C ILE A 168 15.11 -8.18 -25.92
N ASN A 169 15.23 -9.44 -26.36
CA ASN A 169 16.33 -9.91 -27.20
C ASN A 169 16.14 -9.55 -28.69
N GLU A 170 14.93 -9.13 -29.08
CA GLU A 170 14.56 -8.73 -30.44
C GLU A 170 14.57 -7.19 -30.63
N ILE A 171 15.08 -6.43 -29.63
CA ILE A 171 15.14 -4.96 -29.64
C ILE A 171 16.54 -4.41 -29.29
N LYS A 172 16.83 -3.17 -29.71
CA LYS A 172 18.12 -2.45 -29.56
C LYS A 172 17.92 -1.07 -28.91
N LEU A 173 18.83 -0.67 -28.00
CA LEU A 173 18.75 0.57 -27.19
C LEU A 173 19.89 1.59 -27.44
N THR A 174 19.62 2.89 -27.21
CA THR A 174 20.63 3.98 -27.19
C THR A 174 20.29 5.04 -26.12
N ILE A 175 21.25 5.45 -25.26
CA ILE A 175 21.05 6.32 -24.07
C ILE A 175 21.89 7.61 -24.14
N ALA A 176 21.30 8.79 -23.85
CA ALA A 176 22.00 10.09 -23.83
C ALA A 176 21.59 11.02 -22.64
N PRO A 177 22.52 11.79 -22.02
CA PRO A 177 22.24 12.71 -20.91
C PRO A 177 21.54 14.01 -21.34
N VAL A 178 20.58 14.50 -20.52
CA VAL A 178 19.86 15.77 -20.74
C VAL A 178 20.43 16.86 -19.82
N THR A 179 21.06 17.88 -20.39
CA THR A 179 21.71 18.96 -19.63
C THR A 179 20.75 20.14 -19.35
N LYS A 180 20.18 20.23 -18.13
CA LYS A 180 20.21 21.43 -17.24
C LYS A 180 19.12 21.43 -16.13
N GLU A 181 19.64 21.27 -14.91
CA GLU A 181 19.28 21.88 -13.62
C GLU A 181 17.80 21.94 -13.17
N ILE A 182 17.30 20.85 -12.56
CA ILE A 182 16.83 20.77 -11.15
C ILE A 182 17.02 19.30 -10.67
N GLU A 183 17.79 19.08 -9.59
CA GLU A 183 18.03 17.91 -8.68
C GLU A 183 17.72 16.44 -9.06
N THR A 184 17.37 16.11 -10.30
CA THR A 184 17.33 14.75 -10.86
C THR A 184 18.05 14.76 -12.22
N SER A 185 18.99 13.85 -12.43
CA SER A 185 19.66 13.72 -13.73
C SER A 185 18.76 12.95 -14.69
N ASN A 186 18.12 13.65 -15.64
CA ASN A 186 17.23 13.01 -16.62
C ASN A 186 18.02 12.52 -17.84
N TYR A 187 17.68 11.34 -18.33
CA TYR A 187 18.29 10.71 -19.52
C TYR A 187 17.20 10.37 -20.54
N THR A 188 17.51 10.49 -21.84
CA THR A 188 16.61 10.10 -22.93
C THR A 188 17.11 8.82 -23.60
N VAL A 189 16.18 7.87 -23.82
CA VAL A 189 16.45 6.57 -24.46
C VAL A 189 15.66 6.41 -25.75
N THR A 190 16.26 5.76 -26.76
CA THR A 190 15.65 5.38 -28.04
C THR A 190 15.65 3.85 -28.23
N VAL A 191 14.53 3.27 -28.71
CA VAL A 191 14.34 1.81 -28.88
C VAL A 191 13.88 1.45 -30.30
N GLU A 192 14.53 0.44 -30.92
CA GLU A 192 14.21 -0.07 -32.26
C GLU A 192 14.32 -1.62 -32.35
N PRO A 193 13.53 -2.31 -33.20
CA PRO A 193 13.63 -3.75 -33.41
C PRO A 193 14.88 -4.15 -34.22
N ILE A 194 15.37 -5.38 -34.01
CA ILE A 194 16.47 -5.94 -34.81
C ILE A 194 15.99 -6.37 -36.21
N GLU A 195 16.90 -6.36 -37.20
CA GLU A 195 16.57 -6.64 -38.60
C GLU A 195 15.93 -8.04 -38.78
N ASN A 196 14.69 -8.09 -39.29
CA ASN A 196 13.83 -9.28 -39.52
C ASN A 196 13.13 -9.88 -38.29
N SER A 197 12.86 -9.11 -37.23
CA SER A 197 12.06 -9.58 -36.11
C SER A 197 10.66 -10.06 -36.54
N ALA A 198 10.28 -11.26 -36.11
CA ALA A 198 8.97 -11.86 -36.41
C ALA A 198 7.87 -11.46 -35.40
N VAL A 199 8.22 -10.72 -34.33
CA VAL A 199 7.35 -10.46 -33.17
C VAL A 199 6.97 -8.99 -33.03
N TYR A 200 7.85 -8.04 -33.40
CA TYR A 200 7.60 -6.60 -33.25
C TYR A 200 7.84 -5.77 -34.51
N SER A 201 7.10 -4.66 -34.65
CA SER A 201 7.29 -3.66 -35.72
C SER A 201 7.22 -2.23 -35.16
N GLY A 202 7.96 -1.26 -35.71
CA GLY A 202 7.94 0.17 -35.30
C GLY A 202 9.17 0.66 -34.48
N LYS A 203 9.36 2.00 -34.31
CA LYS A 203 10.45 2.64 -33.53
C LYS A 203 9.88 3.63 -32.51
N VAL A 204 10.43 3.65 -31.27
CA VAL A 204 10.00 4.57 -30.19
C VAL A 204 11.15 5.50 -29.77
N GLU A 205 10.92 6.81 -29.83
CA GLU A 205 11.88 7.88 -29.48
C GLU A 205 11.33 8.76 -28.33
N GLY A 206 12.18 9.15 -27.38
CA GLY A 206 11.85 10.15 -26.36
C GLY A 206 11.43 9.64 -24.97
N ILE A 207 11.76 8.40 -24.61
CA ILE A 207 11.50 7.85 -23.28
C ILE A 207 12.44 8.52 -22.27
N THR A 208 11.88 9.16 -21.24
CA THR A 208 12.63 9.88 -20.20
C THR A 208 12.57 9.13 -18.87
N PHE A 209 13.73 8.80 -18.30
CA PHE A 209 13.83 8.20 -16.97
C PHE A 209 14.26 9.24 -15.94
N TYR A 210 13.65 9.19 -14.75
CA TYR A 210 13.97 10.05 -13.62
C TYR A 210 14.83 9.26 -12.62
N ASN A 211 16.01 9.76 -12.27
CA ASN A 211 16.78 9.19 -11.15
C ASN A 211 16.49 10.04 -9.91
N GLU A 212 15.75 9.49 -8.93
CA GLU A 212 15.49 10.18 -7.66
C GLU A 212 16.64 9.90 -6.70
N THR A 213 17.41 10.94 -6.41
CA THR A 213 18.42 10.92 -5.37
C THR A 213 17.68 10.96 -4.04
N VAL A 214 17.87 9.97 -3.15
CA VAL A 214 17.12 9.94 -1.90
C VAL A 214 17.35 11.24 -1.12
N HIS A 215 16.28 11.97 -0.81
CA HIS A 215 16.39 13.15 0.02
C HIS A 215 16.77 12.72 1.43
N PHE A 216 17.94 13.19 1.83
CA PHE A 216 18.53 12.92 3.11
C PHE A 216 17.91 13.83 4.21
N GLU A 217 17.29 13.27 5.25
CA GLU A 217 16.84 14.08 6.42
C GLU A 217 18.05 14.54 7.27
N ASP A 218 18.20 15.86 7.55
CA ASP A 218 19.28 16.34 8.43
C ASP A 218 19.04 15.88 9.87
N LEU A 219 19.95 15.07 10.42
CA LEU A 219 19.87 14.54 11.79
C LEU A 219 19.60 15.61 12.86
N SER A 220 20.03 16.86 12.65
CA SER A 220 19.85 17.97 13.59
C SER A 220 18.41 18.49 13.70
N SER A 221 17.54 18.12 12.75
CA SER A 221 16.11 18.46 12.75
C SER A 221 15.23 17.46 13.52
N VAL A 222 15.71 16.21 13.67
CA VAL A 222 15.01 15.11 14.35
C VAL A 222 15.54 14.90 15.78
N ILE A 223 16.81 15.23 16.03
CA ILE A 223 17.47 15.05 17.34
C ILE A 223 17.91 16.43 17.90
N LEU A 224 17.24 16.90 18.96
CA LEU A 224 17.56 18.16 19.63
C LEU A 224 18.55 17.99 20.79
N ASN A 225 19.58 18.85 20.84
CA ASN A 225 20.77 18.70 21.71
C ASN A 225 20.50 18.67 23.23
N LYS A 226 19.30 19.06 23.72
CA LYS A 226 19.01 19.25 25.16
C LYS A 226 18.11 18.20 25.80
N ASP A 227 17.52 17.27 25.04
CA ASP A 227 16.25 16.63 25.42
C ASP A 227 16.34 15.16 25.88
N LEU A 228 17.51 14.59 26.19
CA LEU A 228 17.64 13.13 26.30
C LEU A 228 17.94 12.53 27.69
N GLY A 229 17.98 13.33 28.75
CA GLY A 229 17.90 12.82 30.13
C GLY A 229 19.05 11.89 30.58
N LYS A 230 18.89 11.26 31.76
CA LYS A 230 19.93 10.43 32.40
C LYS A 230 19.95 9.00 31.85
N LEU A 231 21.14 8.42 31.69
CA LEU A 231 21.35 7.05 31.19
C LEU A 231 22.06 6.15 32.23
N ASP A 232 21.89 4.83 32.10
CA ASP A 232 22.50 3.83 32.99
C ASP A 232 23.93 3.43 32.54
N ASN A 233 24.18 3.32 31.23
CA ASN A 233 25.51 3.22 30.62
C ASN A 233 25.56 3.96 29.27
N ASN A 234 26.76 4.07 28.69
CA ASN A 234 27.02 4.78 27.45
C ASN A 234 27.31 3.86 26.26
N ASP A 235 26.88 2.59 26.31
CA ASP A 235 27.02 1.70 25.15
C ASP A 235 26.07 2.13 24.03
N GLU A 236 26.44 1.79 22.79
CA GLU A 236 25.68 2.21 21.62
C GLU A 236 24.22 1.77 21.70
N THR A 237 23.92 0.57 22.22
CA THR A 237 22.56 0.03 22.33
C THR A 237 21.74 0.79 23.36
N THR A 238 22.33 1.17 24.49
CA THR A 238 21.68 1.93 25.57
C THR A 238 21.42 3.37 25.15
N VAL A 239 22.39 4.01 24.47
CA VAL A 239 22.20 5.35 23.89
C VAL A 239 21.16 5.32 22.75
N LYS A 240 21.21 4.30 21.88
CA LYS A 240 20.21 4.04 20.83
C LYS A 240 18.81 3.83 21.42
N ASN A 241 18.69 3.03 22.47
CA ASN A 241 17.43 2.75 23.15
C ASN A 241 16.87 3.99 23.84
N ALA A 242 17.72 4.85 24.41
CA ALA A 242 17.26 6.10 25.00
C ALA A 242 16.85 7.15 23.95
N LEU A 243 17.59 7.22 22.82
CA LEU A 243 17.19 7.99 21.64
C LEU A 243 15.83 7.53 21.11
N LEU A 244 15.62 6.22 20.98
CA LEU A 244 14.33 5.61 20.61
C LEU A 244 13.23 5.86 21.66
N LYS A 245 13.57 5.85 22.95
CA LYS A 245 12.57 6.08 24.01
C LYS A 245 12.02 7.50 23.99
N GLN A 246 12.85 8.49 23.66
CA GLN A 246 12.41 9.88 23.49
C GLN A 246 11.86 10.17 22.09
N ASN A 247 12.40 9.54 21.04
CA ASN A 247 11.94 9.65 19.66
C ASN A 247 11.68 8.25 19.06
N PRO A 248 10.49 7.64 19.29
CA PRO A 248 10.18 6.27 18.89
C PRO A 248 10.14 6.01 17.38
N THR A 249 10.11 7.07 16.58
CA THR A 249 10.05 7.02 15.11
C THR A 249 11.42 7.09 14.44
N LEU A 250 12.52 7.26 15.20
CA LEU A 250 13.88 7.33 14.67
C LEU A 250 14.35 5.96 14.14
N ASN A 251 14.74 5.87 12.86
CA ASN A 251 15.32 4.65 12.31
C ASN A 251 16.80 4.53 12.70
N ILE A 252 17.01 3.92 13.86
CA ILE A 252 18.32 3.83 14.52
C ILE A 252 19.37 2.99 13.76
N ASN A 253 18.95 2.21 12.75
CA ASN A 253 19.81 1.31 11.97
C ASN A 253 20.53 2.01 10.81
N GLU A 254 20.06 3.20 10.42
CA GLU A 254 20.61 4.04 9.34
C GLU A 254 21.53 5.16 9.87
N ILE A 255 21.77 5.18 11.18
CA ILE A 255 22.65 6.16 11.84
C ILE A 255 23.85 5.47 12.48
N LYS A 256 24.99 6.12 12.36
CA LYS A 256 26.24 5.80 13.01
C LYS A 256 26.41 6.67 14.25
N LEU A 257 26.58 6.01 15.39
CA LEU A 257 26.81 6.65 16.66
C LEU A 257 28.30 6.62 16.99
N THR A 258 28.88 7.80 17.19
CA THR A 258 30.25 7.95 17.67
C THR A 258 30.21 8.52 19.08
N ILE A 259 30.46 7.68 20.09
CA ILE A 259 30.44 8.06 21.49
C ILE A 259 31.86 8.39 21.92
N ALA A 260 32.13 9.68 22.17
CA ALA A 260 33.44 10.14 22.60
C ALA A 260 33.43 10.47 24.10
N PRO A 261 34.38 9.96 24.90
CA PRO A 261 34.55 10.41 26.28
C PRO A 261 34.95 11.88 26.31
N VAL A 262 34.27 12.69 27.13
CA VAL A 262 34.67 14.08 27.34
C VAL A 262 35.95 14.06 28.17
N THR A 263 37.09 14.28 27.52
CA THR A 263 38.39 14.31 28.20
C THR A 263 38.55 15.58 29.02
N LYS A 264 37.95 15.65 30.20
CA LYS A 264 38.43 16.45 31.33
C LYS A 264 37.70 16.14 32.64
N GLU A 265 38.46 15.53 33.53
CA GLU A 265 38.40 15.63 35.00
C GLU A 265 37.06 15.37 35.70
N ILE A 266 36.84 14.07 35.95
CA ILE A 266 36.51 13.45 37.25
C ILE A 266 35.12 13.76 37.87
N GLU A 267 34.51 12.65 38.32
CA GLU A 267 33.29 12.47 39.13
C GLU A 267 31.92 12.38 38.42
N THR A 268 31.81 12.70 37.13
CA THR A 268 30.66 12.24 36.30
C THR A 268 31.16 11.93 34.89
N ASN A 269 30.97 10.69 34.43
CA ASN A 269 31.34 10.31 33.06
C ASN A 269 30.32 10.90 32.08
N ASN A 270 30.55 12.15 31.71
CA ASN A 270 29.79 12.80 30.66
C ASN A 270 30.40 12.36 29.32
N TYR A 271 29.54 11.87 28.44
CA TYR A 271 29.93 11.50 27.08
C TYR A 271 29.30 12.48 26.12
N THR A 272 30.08 12.91 25.15
CA THR A 272 29.53 13.61 24.00
C THR A 272 29.29 12.57 22.93
N VAL A 273 28.02 12.40 22.61
CA VAL A 273 27.59 11.55 21.53
C VAL A 273 27.49 12.40 20.28
N THR A 274 28.19 11.95 19.25
CA THR A 274 28.11 12.49 17.90
C THR A 274 27.33 11.51 17.04
N ILE A 275 26.28 11.99 16.39
CA ILE A 275 25.42 11.16 15.54
C ILE A 275 25.62 11.63 14.10
N GLU A 276 26.01 10.69 13.25
CA GLU A 276 26.17 10.88 11.81
C GLU A 276 25.43 9.74 11.08
N PRO A 277 25.06 9.89 9.81
CA PRO A 277 24.50 8.80 9.03
C PRO A 277 25.59 7.76 8.77
N ILE A 278 25.21 6.48 8.59
CA ILE A 278 26.16 5.51 8.03
C ILE A 278 26.55 5.92 6.60
N GLU A 279 27.76 5.58 6.18
CA GLU A 279 28.26 5.90 4.84
C GLU A 279 27.33 5.28 3.79
N ASP A 280 26.87 6.10 2.83
CA ASP A 280 25.82 5.79 1.84
C ASP A 280 24.40 5.54 2.38
N SER A 281 24.07 5.98 3.60
CA SER A 281 22.69 5.91 4.11
C SER A 281 21.71 6.58 3.15
N ALA A 282 20.69 5.82 2.79
CA ALA A 282 19.62 6.27 1.91
C ALA A 282 18.53 7.05 2.66
N VAL A 283 18.70 7.42 3.93
CA VAL A 283 17.61 8.02 4.73
C VAL A 283 18.01 9.33 5.43
N TYR A 284 19.24 9.45 5.94
CA TYR A 284 19.68 10.60 6.75
C TYR A 284 20.92 11.31 6.16
N SER A 285 20.99 12.64 6.28
CA SER A 285 22.21 13.46 6.06
C SER A 285 22.51 14.32 7.29
N GLY A 286 23.63 15.04 7.26
CA GLY A 286 23.98 15.99 8.33
C GLY A 286 24.57 15.31 9.56
N LYS A 287 25.18 16.11 10.45
CA LYS A 287 25.89 15.60 11.62
C LYS A 287 25.44 16.38 12.85
N VAL A 288 25.03 15.68 13.90
CA VAL A 288 24.70 16.27 15.19
C VAL A 288 25.88 16.07 16.14
N GLU A 289 26.60 17.16 16.39
CA GLU A 289 27.73 17.18 17.33
C GLU A 289 27.30 17.82 18.65
N GLY A 290 27.69 17.21 19.78
CA GLY A 290 27.59 17.86 21.09
C GLY A 290 26.48 17.39 22.02
N ILE A 291 25.77 16.28 21.74
CA ILE A 291 24.74 15.78 22.66
C ILE A 291 25.44 15.21 23.89
N THR A 292 25.26 15.89 25.03
CA THR A 292 25.89 15.50 26.29
C THR A 292 24.89 14.73 27.13
N PHE A 293 25.10 13.42 27.26
CA PHE A 293 24.30 12.57 28.13
C PHE A 293 24.94 12.50 29.52
N TYR A 294 24.11 12.70 30.55
CA TYR A 294 24.51 12.58 31.94
C TYR A 294 24.22 11.17 32.40
N ASN A 295 25.21 10.29 32.34
CA ASN A 295 25.03 8.91 32.75
C ASN A 295 25.12 8.80 34.28
N GLU A 296 23.99 9.01 34.97
CA GLU A 296 23.74 8.43 36.29
C GLU A 296 22.72 7.31 36.04
N THR A 297 22.98 6.06 36.35
CA THR A 297 23.69 5.66 37.56
C THR A 297 23.86 4.16 37.50
N VAL A 298 25.06 3.68 37.71
CA VAL A 298 25.20 2.45 38.47
C VAL A 298 26.20 2.83 39.53
N HIS A 299 26.06 2.36 40.77
CA HIS A 299 27.31 2.09 41.46
C HIS A 299 27.97 1.02 40.58
N PHE A 300 28.73 1.46 39.58
CA PHE A 300 29.94 0.78 39.24
C PHE A 300 30.64 0.72 40.56
N GLU A 301 30.49 -0.42 41.17
CA GLU A 301 31.30 -0.78 42.26
C GLU A 301 32.65 -0.92 41.53
N ASP A 302 33.44 0.17 41.55
CA ASP A 302 34.83 0.16 41.09
C ASP A 302 35.40 -1.14 41.62
N LEU A 303 36.06 -1.96 40.81
CA LEU A 303 36.61 -3.22 41.32
C LEU A 303 37.41 -2.97 42.62
N SER A 304 38.00 -1.79 42.82
CA SER A 304 38.68 -1.35 44.07
C SER A 304 37.76 -1.19 45.30
N SER A 305 36.47 -0.95 45.06
CA SER A 305 35.39 -0.80 46.05
C SER A 305 34.68 -2.13 46.35
N VAL A 306 34.74 -3.13 45.46
CA VAL A 306 34.22 -4.51 45.63
C VAL A 306 35.31 -5.47 46.10
N ILE A 307 36.52 -5.26 45.61
CA ILE A 307 37.73 -6.03 45.87
C ILE A 307 38.69 -5.10 46.61
N LEU A 308 38.62 -5.13 47.94
CA LEU A 308 39.55 -4.39 48.80
C LEU A 308 40.95 -5.01 48.68
N ASN A 309 41.96 -4.18 48.38
CA ASN A 309 43.35 -4.62 48.23
C ASN A 309 43.97 -5.03 49.59
N LYS A 310 43.68 -6.28 50.01
CA LYS A 310 44.07 -6.88 51.29
C LYS A 310 44.43 -8.35 51.03
N ASP A 311 45.61 -8.79 51.46
CA ASP A 311 46.24 -10.07 51.11
C ASP A 311 45.27 -11.27 51.04
N LEU A 312 44.97 -11.72 49.81
CA LEU A 312 44.12 -12.88 49.53
C LEU A 312 44.91 -14.20 49.62
N GLY A 313 45.61 -14.42 50.74
CA GLY A 313 46.16 -15.73 51.11
C GLY A 313 47.11 -16.42 50.12
N LYS A 314 47.31 -17.73 50.33
CA LYS A 314 48.15 -18.62 49.51
C LYS A 314 47.29 -19.30 48.45
N LEU A 315 47.82 -19.46 47.24
CA LEU A 315 47.18 -20.23 46.17
C LEU A 315 48.04 -21.42 45.77
N ASP A 316 47.40 -22.47 45.26
CA ASP A 316 48.07 -23.71 44.83
C ASP A 316 48.78 -23.54 43.46
N ASN A 317 48.30 -22.62 42.61
CA ASN A 317 48.90 -22.20 41.34
C ASN A 317 48.43 -20.77 40.94
N ASN A 318 48.83 -20.27 39.76
CA ASN A 318 48.42 -18.96 39.22
C ASN A 318 47.43 -19.07 38.04
N ASP A 319 46.68 -20.16 37.91
CA ASP A 319 45.69 -20.28 36.84
C ASP A 319 44.50 -19.35 37.09
N GLU A 320 43.84 -18.95 36.00
CA GLU A 320 42.74 -17.99 36.02
C GLU A 320 41.55 -18.47 36.86
N THR A 321 41.30 -19.78 36.92
CA THR A 321 40.14 -20.36 37.60
C THR A 321 40.34 -20.36 39.11
N THR A 322 41.52 -20.74 39.58
CA THR A 322 41.95 -20.76 40.98
C THR A 322 41.92 -19.35 41.56
N VAL A 323 42.39 -18.36 40.79
CA VAL A 323 42.33 -16.94 41.16
C VAL A 323 40.89 -16.40 41.18
N LYS A 324 40.05 -16.72 40.17
CA LYS A 324 38.62 -16.33 40.16
C LYS A 324 37.85 -16.91 41.35
N ASN A 325 38.12 -18.17 41.73
CA ASN A 325 37.49 -18.82 42.89
C ASN A 325 37.90 -18.18 44.22
N ALA A 326 39.16 -17.79 44.38
CA ALA A 326 39.63 -17.09 45.56
C ALA A 326 38.98 -15.70 45.69
N LEU A 327 38.80 -14.98 44.57
CA LEU A 327 38.11 -13.68 44.52
C LEU A 327 36.63 -13.78 44.88
N LEU A 328 35.91 -14.80 44.37
CA LEU A 328 34.52 -15.13 44.74
C LEU A 328 34.37 -15.45 46.22
N LYS A 329 35.31 -16.21 46.80
CA LYS A 329 35.25 -16.59 48.21
C LYS A 329 35.33 -15.38 49.13
N GLN A 330 36.13 -14.38 48.77
CA GLN A 330 36.24 -13.15 49.55
C GLN A 330 35.08 -12.19 49.28
N ASN A 331 34.60 -12.12 48.03
CA ASN A 331 33.52 -11.23 47.60
C ASN A 331 32.41 -12.04 46.88
N PRO A 332 31.47 -12.66 47.63
CA PRO A 332 30.53 -13.64 47.08
C PRO A 332 29.51 -13.09 46.07
N THR A 333 29.32 -11.77 46.03
CA THR A 333 28.45 -11.09 45.06
C THR A 333 29.19 -10.71 43.77
N LEU A 334 30.49 -11.03 43.66
CA LEU A 334 31.33 -10.75 42.48
C LEU A 334 30.87 -11.59 41.28
N ASN A 335 30.43 -10.94 40.20
CA ASN A 335 30.16 -11.64 38.94
C ASN A 335 31.47 -11.92 38.17
N ILE A 336 32.07 -13.10 38.38
CA ILE A 336 33.38 -13.45 37.80
C ILE A 336 33.40 -13.62 36.28
N ASN A 337 32.23 -13.84 35.68
CA ASN A 337 32.11 -14.08 34.25
C ASN A 337 32.28 -12.80 33.45
N GLU A 338 32.22 -11.64 34.12
CA GLU A 338 32.45 -10.34 33.50
C GLU A 338 33.76 -9.67 33.94
N ILE A 339 34.69 -10.41 34.54
CA ILE A 339 36.04 -9.91 34.81
C ILE A 339 37.10 -10.75 34.10
N LYS A 340 38.11 -10.05 33.61
CA LYS A 340 39.34 -10.54 33.03
C LYS A 340 40.45 -10.43 34.06
N LEU A 341 41.23 -11.49 34.19
CA LEU A 341 42.42 -11.49 35.04
C LEU A 341 43.66 -11.42 34.18
N THR A 342 44.55 -10.50 34.51
CA THR A 342 45.91 -10.46 33.98
C THR A 342 46.87 -10.76 35.13
N ILE A 343 47.53 -11.92 35.09
CA ILE A 343 48.36 -12.42 36.20
C ILE A 343 49.83 -12.26 35.82
N ALA A 344 50.57 -11.43 36.56
CA ALA A 344 51.98 -11.13 36.28
C ALA A 344 52.88 -11.53 37.47
N PRO A 345 53.99 -12.26 37.27
CA PRO A 345 54.94 -12.56 38.33
C PRO A 345 55.69 -11.29 38.78
N VAL A 346 55.80 -11.07 40.08
CA VAL A 346 56.58 -10.01 40.72
C VAL A 346 58.05 -10.42 40.72
N THR A 347 58.86 -9.71 39.96
CA THR A 347 60.30 -9.97 39.84
C THR A 347 61.06 -9.32 40.98
N LYS A 348 60.96 -9.88 42.19
CA LYS A 348 61.98 -9.68 43.23
C LYS A 348 62.05 -10.87 44.18
N GLU A 349 63.08 -11.67 43.93
CA GLU A 349 63.83 -12.55 44.82
C GLU A 349 63.06 -13.42 45.84
N ILE A 350 62.93 -14.68 45.43
CA ILE A 350 63.21 -15.91 46.19
C ILE A 350 62.04 -16.46 47.03
N GLU A 351 61.75 -17.73 46.73
CA GLU A 351 60.93 -18.74 47.42
C GLU A 351 59.41 -18.58 47.42
N THR A 352 58.87 -17.46 46.95
CA THR A 352 57.47 -17.39 46.52
C THR A 352 57.39 -16.54 45.26
N ASN A 353 56.93 -17.11 44.14
CA ASN A 353 56.43 -16.28 43.05
C ASN A 353 55.19 -15.53 43.53
N ASN A 354 55.43 -14.31 43.96
CA ASN A 354 54.33 -13.40 44.20
C ASN A 354 53.79 -13.04 42.82
N TYR A 355 52.52 -13.27 42.56
CA TYR A 355 51.87 -12.83 41.33
C TYR A 355 51.02 -11.64 41.68
N THR A 356 51.26 -10.55 40.98
CA THR A 356 50.32 -9.46 40.95
C THR A 356 49.24 -9.84 39.95
N VAL A 357 48.06 -10.09 40.46
CA VAL A 357 46.87 -10.17 39.63
C VAL A 357 46.34 -8.78 39.46
N THR A 358 46.12 -8.46 38.21
CA THR A 358 45.37 -7.32 37.76
C THR A 358 43.98 -7.81 37.41
N VAL A 359 42.96 -7.29 38.08
CA VAL A 359 41.56 -7.56 37.76
C VAL A 359 41.05 -6.38 36.98
N GLU A 360 40.61 -6.63 35.76
CA GLU A 360 39.91 -5.67 34.93
C GLU A 360 38.59 -6.29 34.50
N PRO A 361 37.53 -5.52 34.24
CA PRO A 361 36.35 -6.06 33.58
C PRO A 361 36.74 -6.72 32.25
N ILE A 362 36.04 -7.78 31.84
CA ILE A 362 36.13 -8.22 30.44
C ILE A 362 35.71 -7.07 29.55
N GLU A 363 36.24 -7.01 28.32
CA GLU A 363 35.78 -6.01 27.36
C GLU A 363 34.26 -6.11 27.22
N ASN A 364 33.59 -5.01 27.60
CA ASN A 364 32.14 -4.84 27.66
C ASN A 364 31.40 -5.48 28.87
N SER A 365 32.05 -5.69 30.03
CA SER A 365 31.32 -6.00 31.29
C SER A 365 30.30 -4.91 31.61
N ALA A 366 29.06 -5.32 31.84
CA ALA A 366 27.98 -4.42 32.25
C ALA A 366 27.95 -4.19 33.77
N VAL A 367 28.66 -5.01 34.57
CA VAL A 367 28.61 -4.97 36.04
C VAL A 367 29.76 -4.19 36.69
N TYR A 368 31.01 -4.37 36.25
CA TYR A 368 32.19 -3.77 36.91
C TYR A 368 32.91 -2.74 36.05
N SER A 369 33.49 -1.73 36.69
CA SER A 369 34.43 -0.81 36.03
C SER A 369 35.68 -0.60 36.90
N GLY A 370 36.73 -0.05 36.31
CA GLY A 370 38.01 0.14 36.99
C GLY A 370 38.95 -1.07 36.88
N LYS A 371 40.20 -0.87 37.26
CA LYS A 371 41.26 -1.89 37.21
C LYS A 371 41.89 -1.96 38.60
N VAL A 372 41.82 -3.11 39.25
CA VAL A 372 42.54 -3.32 40.51
C VAL A 372 43.89 -3.93 40.17
N GLU A 373 44.92 -3.10 40.29
CA GLU A 373 46.32 -3.52 40.15
C GLU A 373 46.93 -3.76 41.53
N GLY A 374 47.93 -4.64 41.61
CA GLY A 374 48.68 -4.86 42.84
C GLY A 374 48.11 -5.91 43.79
N ILE A 375 47.08 -6.68 43.40
CA ILE A 375 46.61 -7.80 44.22
C ILE A 375 47.69 -8.87 44.21
N THR A 376 48.41 -8.99 45.32
CA THR A 376 49.54 -9.91 45.40
C THR A 376 49.08 -11.24 45.97
N PHE A 377 49.19 -12.27 45.15
CA PHE A 377 49.02 -13.66 45.55
C PHE A 377 50.38 -14.31 45.68
N TYR A 378 50.54 -15.18 46.67
CA TYR A 378 51.75 -15.99 46.78
C TYR A 378 51.48 -17.30 46.04
N ASN A 379 52.17 -17.54 44.92
CA ASN A 379 52.27 -18.86 44.27
C ASN A 379 53.76 -19.24 44.14
N GLU A 380 54.12 -20.49 43.89
CA GLU A 380 55.51 -20.91 43.69
C GLU A 380 55.92 -20.74 42.21
N THR A 381 57.23 -20.70 41.90
CA THR A 381 57.81 -20.10 40.66
C THR A 381 57.81 -20.90 39.35
N VAL A 382 57.70 -20.21 38.20
CA VAL A 382 57.87 -20.74 36.81
C VAL A 382 59.34 -20.85 36.41
N HIS A 383 59.73 -21.99 35.84
CA HIS A 383 61.10 -22.45 35.56
C HIS A 383 61.48 -22.36 34.06
N PHE A 384 62.78 -22.18 33.71
CA PHE A 384 63.29 -22.56 32.38
C PHE A 384 63.04 -24.05 32.18
N GLU A 385 62.51 -24.43 31.03
CA GLU A 385 62.31 -25.85 30.77
C GLU A 385 63.60 -26.47 30.19
N ASP A 386 64.17 -27.40 30.94
CA ASP A 386 65.15 -28.36 30.46
C ASP A 386 64.49 -29.19 29.34
N LEU A 387 65.17 -29.45 28.22
CA LEU A 387 64.65 -30.29 27.15
C LEU A 387 64.21 -31.67 27.65
N SER A 388 64.84 -32.18 28.72
CA SER A 388 64.41 -33.41 29.40
C SER A 388 63.18 -33.24 30.31
N SER A 389 62.83 -32.00 30.65
CA SER A 389 61.57 -31.61 31.29
C SER A 389 60.43 -31.35 30.29
N VAL A 390 60.75 -30.99 29.04
CA VAL A 390 59.77 -30.79 27.95
C VAL A 390 59.53 -32.10 27.20
N ILE A 391 60.59 -32.75 26.75
CA ILE A 391 60.56 -34.03 26.07
C ILE A 391 60.94 -35.06 27.12
N LEU A 392 59.95 -35.49 27.89
CA LEU A 392 60.13 -36.56 28.85
C LEU A 392 60.59 -37.83 28.11
N ASN A 393 61.63 -38.47 28.62
CA ASN A 393 62.15 -39.73 28.07
C ASN A 393 61.12 -40.85 28.30
N LYS A 394 60.25 -41.03 27.33
CA LYS A 394 59.28 -42.12 27.29
C LYS A 394 58.93 -42.39 25.85
N ASP A 395 58.60 -43.64 25.58
CA ASP A 395 58.29 -44.07 24.24
C ASP A 395 57.16 -43.24 23.64
N LEU A 396 57.44 -42.61 22.51
CA LEU A 396 56.58 -41.58 21.94
C LEU A 396 55.48 -42.14 21.04
N GLY A 397 55.28 -43.45 21.09
CA GLY A 397 54.16 -44.15 20.49
C GLY A 397 54.43 -44.66 19.09
N LYS A 398 53.34 -44.95 18.39
CA LYS A 398 53.38 -45.58 17.07
C LYS A 398 53.55 -44.54 15.98
N LEU A 399 54.33 -44.88 14.97
CA LEU A 399 54.47 -44.06 13.77
C LEU A 399 54.09 -44.87 12.55
N ASP A 400 53.38 -44.23 11.63
CA ASP A 400 53.02 -44.82 10.34
C ASP A 400 54.28 -45.05 9.47
N ASN A 401 55.30 -44.20 9.64
CA ASN A 401 56.63 -44.32 9.03
C ASN A 401 57.71 -43.68 9.94
N ASN A 402 58.98 -43.69 9.53
CA ASN A 402 60.10 -43.17 10.35
C ASN A 402 60.83 -41.94 9.75
N ASP A 403 60.14 -41.10 8.96
CA ASP A 403 60.73 -39.88 8.41
C ASP A 403 60.81 -38.71 9.41
N GLU A 404 61.67 -37.72 9.11
CA GLU A 404 61.96 -36.60 10.02
C GLU A 404 60.74 -35.71 10.31
N THR A 405 59.85 -35.52 9.34
CA THR A 405 58.66 -34.67 9.46
C THR A 405 57.61 -35.33 10.36
N THR A 406 57.39 -36.63 10.17
CA THR A 406 56.49 -37.45 10.98
C THR A 406 56.97 -37.52 12.43
N VAL A 407 58.28 -37.67 12.65
CA VAL A 407 58.87 -37.66 14.01
C VAL A 407 58.79 -36.28 14.67
N LYS A 408 59.04 -35.18 13.92
CA LYS A 408 58.88 -33.81 14.45
C LYS A 408 57.43 -33.48 14.78
N ASN A 409 56.47 -33.88 13.94
CA ASN A 409 55.05 -33.69 14.20
C ASN A 409 54.58 -34.54 15.39
N ALA A 410 55.10 -35.76 15.55
CA ALA A 410 54.83 -36.59 16.72
C ALA A 410 55.40 -35.98 18.01
N LEU A 411 56.62 -35.42 17.95
CA LEU A 411 57.23 -34.69 19.06
C LEU A 411 56.45 -33.41 19.41
N LEU A 412 56.02 -32.63 18.41
CA LEU A 412 55.16 -31.45 18.58
C LEU A 412 53.77 -31.82 19.10
N LYS A 413 53.21 -32.95 18.67
CA LYS A 413 51.91 -33.44 19.14
C LYS A 413 51.97 -33.86 20.61
N GLN A 414 53.07 -34.49 21.03
CA GLN A 414 53.25 -34.89 22.43
C GLN A 414 53.64 -33.72 23.33
N ASN A 415 54.39 -32.75 22.78
CA ASN A 415 54.78 -31.54 23.49
C ASN A 415 54.41 -30.32 22.63
N PRO A 416 53.16 -29.82 22.69
CA PRO A 416 52.66 -28.75 21.79
C PRO A 416 53.31 -27.38 21.98
N THR A 417 53.89 -27.14 23.15
CA THR A 417 54.69 -25.95 23.45
C THR A 417 56.11 -26.07 22.93
N LEU A 418 56.51 -27.26 22.42
CA LEU A 418 57.81 -27.53 21.85
C LEU A 418 58.01 -26.68 20.60
N ASN A 419 58.93 -25.72 20.68
CA ASN A 419 59.34 -24.97 19.50
C ASN A 419 60.19 -25.86 18.59
N ILE A 420 59.55 -26.59 17.67
CA ILE A 420 60.20 -27.55 16.77
C ILE A 420 61.24 -26.94 15.82
N ASN A 421 61.17 -25.61 15.60
CA ASN A 421 62.13 -24.90 14.75
C ASN A 421 63.47 -24.66 15.46
N GLU A 422 63.55 -24.90 16.78
CA GLU A 422 64.76 -24.73 17.60
C GLU A 422 65.42 -26.07 18.02
N ILE A 423 65.06 -27.21 17.40
CA ILE A 423 65.59 -28.56 17.71
C ILE A 423 66.11 -29.34 16.48
N LYS A 424 66.97 -30.34 16.71
CA LYS A 424 67.60 -31.24 15.70
C LYS A 424 67.53 -32.72 16.12
N LEU A 425 67.34 -33.65 15.16
CA LEU A 425 67.06 -35.09 15.37
C LEU A 425 68.10 -36.07 14.78
N THR A 426 68.21 -37.29 15.35
CA THR A 426 68.96 -38.45 14.80
C THR A 426 68.24 -39.78 15.12
N ILE A 427 68.01 -40.70 14.15
CA ILE A 427 67.14 -41.91 14.27
C ILE A 427 67.91 -43.23 13.96
N ALA A 428 67.77 -44.31 14.76
CA ALA A 428 68.46 -45.62 14.58
C ALA A 428 67.61 -46.87 14.99
N PRO A 429 67.64 -48.01 14.27
CA PRO A 429 66.80 -49.21 14.54
C PRO A 429 67.26 -50.11 15.71
N VAL A 430 66.33 -50.78 16.39
CA VAL A 430 66.54 -51.65 17.58
C VAL A 430 66.28 -53.13 17.26
N THR A 431 67.27 -54.01 17.42
CA THR A 431 67.17 -55.44 17.08
C THR A 431 66.87 -56.33 18.29
N LYS A 432 65.61 -56.80 18.47
CA LYS A 432 65.27 -58.20 18.89
C LYS A 432 63.76 -58.47 19.14
N GLU A 433 63.27 -59.39 18.30
CA GLU A 433 62.18 -60.39 18.43
C GLU A 433 60.70 -59.99 18.70
N ILE A 434 59.96 -60.09 17.58
CA ILE A 434 58.53 -60.39 17.34
C ILE A 434 57.55 -59.20 17.38
N GLU A 435 57.03 -58.89 16.19
CA GLU A 435 55.81 -58.13 15.84
C GLU A 435 55.78 -56.58 15.92
N THR A 436 56.84 -55.88 16.30
CA THR A 436 56.97 -54.40 16.07
C THR A 436 58.41 -54.02 15.69
N SER A 437 58.58 -53.11 14.71
CA SER A 437 59.92 -52.59 14.33
C SER A 437 60.21 -51.32 15.13
N ASN A 438 61.16 -51.37 16.06
CA ASN A 438 61.40 -50.27 16.99
C ASN A 438 62.62 -49.44 16.58
N TYR A 439 62.53 -48.12 16.75
CA TYR A 439 63.59 -47.16 16.41
C TYR A 439 63.86 -46.22 17.59
N THR A 440 65.12 -45.85 17.80
CA THR A 440 65.56 -44.89 18.81
C THR A 440 65.88 -43.53 18.18
N VAL A 441 65.53 -42.45 18.86
CA VAL A 441 65.67 -41.06 18.42
C VAL A 441 66.44 -40.26 19.48
N THR A 442 67.31 -39.36 19.02
CA THR A 442 68.04 -38.39 19.85
C THR A 442 67.66 -36.97 19.46
N VAL A 443 67.42 -36.09 20.45
CA VAL A 443 67.00 -34.68 20.26
C VAL A 443 67.96 -33.73 20.96
N GLU A 444 68.43 -32.72 20.24
CA GLU A 444 69.31 -31.67 20.74
C GLU A 444 68.84 -30.27 20.27
N PRO A 445 69.09 -29.20 21.04
CA PRO A 445 68.77 -27.84 20.62
C PRO A 445 69.68 -27.43 19.47
N ILE A 446 69.19 -26.56 18.57
CA ILE A 446 70.04 -25.93 17.56
C ILE A 446 71.09 -25.03 18.21
N GLU A 447 72.18 -24.74 17.50
CA GLU A 447 73.25 -23.89 18.00
C GLU A 447 72.71 -22.48 18.33
N ASN A 448 72.68 -22.12 19.64
CA ASN A 448 72.20 -20.85 20.24
C ASN A 448 70.67 -20.66 20.48
N SER A 449 69.90 -21.67 20.90
CA SER A 449 68.47 -21.55 21.27
C SER A 449 68.17 -20.57 22.42
N ALA A 450 67.04 -19.85 22.34
CA ALA A 450 66.56 -18.87 23.35
C ALA A 450 65.47 -19.42 24.29
N VAL A 451 65.00 -20.66 24.05
CA VAL A 451 63.84 -21.28 24.73
C VAL A 451 64.22 -22.51 25.55
N TYR A 452 65.20 -23.31 25.10
CA TYR A 452 65.53 -24.61 25.73
C TYR A 452 66.99 -24.77 26.12
N SER A 453 67.24 -25.64 27.11
CA SER A 453 68.59 -26.11 27.49
C SER A 453 68.59 -27.62 27.75
N GLY A 454 69.69 -28.34 27.50
CA GLY A 454 69.78 -29.81 27.74
C GLY A 454 69.68 -30.69 26.48
N LYS A 455 69.80 -32.02 26.62
CA LYS A 455 69.76 -33.04 25.54
C LYS A 455 68.91 -34.24 25.97
N VAL A 456 68.11 -34.81 25.07
CA VAL A 456 67.30 -36.02 25.34
C VAL A 456 67.71 -37.18 24.43
N GLU A 457 68.09 -38.30 25.04
CA GLU A 457 68.54 -39.53 24.38
C GLU A 457 67.66 -40.72 24.78
N GLY A 458 67.51 -41.70 23.88
CA GLY A 458 66.80 -42.96 24.19
C GLY A 458 65.29 -42.94 23.94
N ILE A 459 64.81 -41.98 23.16
CA ILE A 459 63.41 -41.90 22.76
C ILE A 459 63.09 -43.04 21.79
N THR A 460 62.21 -43.97 22.15
CA THR A 460 61.87 -45.09 21.26
C THR A 460 60.49 -44.91 20.64
N PHE A 461 60.37 -45.13 19.34
CA PHE A 461 59.10 -45.26 18.61
C PHE A 461 58.95 -46.68 18.09
N TYR A 462 57.72 -47.19 18.06
CA TYR A 462 57.40 -48.53 17.56
C TYR A 462 56.65 -48.35 16.25
N ASN A 463 57.15 -48.86 15.12
CA ASN A 463 56.32 -48.92 13.92
C ASN A 463 55.36 -50.10 14.09
N GLU A 464 54.07 -49.80 14.18
CA GLU A 464 53.07 -50.84 14.27
C GLU A 464 53.00 -51.55 12.90
N THR A 465 53.03 -52.88 12.93
CA THR A 465 52.61 -53.77 11.83
C THR A 465 51.58 -53.06 10.94
N VAL A 466 51.72 -53.06 9.60
CA VAL A 466 50.72 -52.41 8.71
C VAL A 466 49.31 -52.77 9.18
N HIS A 467 48.66 -51.84 9.87
CA HIS A 467 47.40 -52.06 10.58
C HIS A 467 46.33 -51.39 9.76
N PHE A 468 45.52 -52.22 9.09
CA PHE A 468 44.26 -51.75 8.49
C PHE A 468 43.33 -51.31 9.63
N GLU A 469 42.83 -50.08 9.62
CA GLU A 469 41.84 -49.65 10.60
C GLU A 469 40.52 -50.42 10.35
N ASP A 470 39.93 -51.04 11.38
CA ASP A 470 38.60 -51.63 11.23
C ASP A 470 37.61 -50.49 10.96
N LEU A 471 36.84 -50.53 9.87
CA LEU A 471 35.88 -49.46 9.55
C LEU A 471 34.93 -49.14 10.70
N SER A 472 34.60 -50.13 11.53
CA SER A 472 33.74 -49.95 12.72
C SER A 472 34.38 -49.10 13.82
N SER A 473 35.70 -48.95 13.80
CA SER A 473 36.46 -48.10 14.72
C SER A 473 36.62 -46.66 14.24
N VAL A 474 36.47 -46.42 12.93
CA VAL A 474 36.60 -45.10 12.30
C VAL A 474 35.24 -44.41 12.16
N ILE A 475 34.20 -45.19 11.88
CA ILE A 475 32.83 -44.69 11.76
C ILE A 475 32.14 -44.85 13.12
N LEU A 476 32.42 -43.90 14.01
CA LEU A 476 32.01 -43.96 15.42
C LEU A 476 30.51 -43.68 15.64
N ASN A 477 29.82 -43.14 14.63
CA ASN A 477 28.39 -42.85 14.74
C ASN A 477 27.54 -43.90 14.03
N LYS A 478 26.72 -44.62 14.79
CA LYS A 478 25.74 -45.56 14.24
C LYS A 478 24.53 -44.87 13.63
N ASP A 479 24.32 -43.58 13.87
CA ASP A 479 23.22 -42.82 13.27
C ASP A 479 23.72 -41.56 12.57
N LEU A 480 23.57 -41.49 11.25
CA LEU A 480 23.98 -40.30 10.48
C LEU A 480 23.07 -39.08 10.71
N GLY A 481 21.94 -39.29 11.38
CA GLY A 481 20.95 -38.26 11.65
C GLY A 481 19.97 -38.07 10.48
N LYS A 482 19.44 -36.86 10.38
CA LYS A 482 18.45 -36.45 9.38
C LYS A 482 19.15 -36.09 8.07
N LEU A 483 18.73 -36.68 6.95
CA LEU A 483 19.27 -36.38 5.61
C LEU A 483 18.12 -36.04 4.66
N ASP A 484 18.40 -35.18 3.67
CA ASP A 484 17.41 -34.72 2.67
C ASP A 484 17.00 -35.83 1.68
N ASN A 485 17.89 -36.81 1.43
CA ASN A 485 17.64 -37.98 0.59
C ASN A 485 18.56 -39.17 0.96
N ASN A 486 18.48 -40.27 0.22
CA ASN A 486 19.24 -41.51 0.45
C ASN A 486 20.25 -41.87 -0.65
N ASP A 487 20.70 -40.93 -1.48
CA ASP A 487 21.69 -41.21 -2.52
C ASP A 487 23.13 -41.42 -1.96
N GLU A 488 23.98 -42.10 -2.72
CA GLU A 488 25.34 -42.44 -2.28
C GLU A 488 26.21 -41.21 -1.97
N THR A 489 26.04 -40.11 -2.71
CA THR A 489 26.85 -38.90 -2.56
C THR A 489 26.46 -38.14 -1.29
N THR A 490 25.16 -38.00 -1.04
CA THR A 490 24.59 -37.38 0.17
C THR A 490 25.01 -38.14 1.42
N VAL A 491 24.95 -39.48 1.39
CA VAL A 491 25.40 -40.34 2.50
C VAL A 491 26.92 -40.25 2.72
N LYS A 492 27.72 -40.23 1.64
CA LYS A 492 29.19 -40.05 1.73
C LYS A 492 29.57 -38.70 2.33
N ASN A 493 28.89 -37.61 1.93
CA ASN A 493 29.12 -36.28 2.47
C ASN A 493 28.72 -36.19 3.94
N ALA A 494 27.62 -36.84 4.35
CA ALA A 494 27.23 -36.92 5.75
C ALA A 494 28.26 -37.70 6.59
N LEU A 495 28.77 -38.81 6.05
CA LEU A 495 29.86 -39.58 6.68
C LEU A 495 31.13 -38.75 6.84
N LEU A 496 31.52 -37.97 5.83
CA LEU A 496 32.65 -37.03 5.89
C LEU A 496 32.39 -35.88 6.88
N LYS A 497 31.16 -35.37 6.97
CA LYS A 497 30.83 -34.31 7.93
C LYS A 497 30.98 -34.80 9.38
N GLN A 498 30.56 -36.03 9.66
CA GLN A 498 30.67 -36.66 10.98
C GLN A 498 32.09 -37.14 11.27
N ASN A 499 32.79 -37.66 10.24
CA ASN A 499 34.14 -38.17 10.34
C ASN A 499 35.02 -37.53 9.24
N PRO A 500 35.48 -36.27 9.41
CA PRO A 500 36.21 -35.52 8.39
C PRO A 500 37.53 -36.14 7.93
N THR A 501 38.07 -37.06 8.72
CA THR A 501 39.32 -37.78 8.43
C THR A 501 39.10 -39.09 7.68
N LEU A 502 37.84 -39.49 7.41
CA LEU A 502 37.50 -40.71 6.70
C LEU A 502 37.95 -40.60 5.23
N ASN A 503 38.79 -41.54 4.78
CA ASN A 503 39.17 -41.61 3.37
C ASN A 503 38.05 -42.26 2.55
N ILE A 504 37.11 -41.44 2.07
CA ILE A 504 35.87 -41.88 1.41
C ILE A 504 36.10 -42.65 0.10
N ASN A 505 37.29 -42.53 -0.50
CA ASN A 505 37.63 -43.18 -1.77
C ASN A 505 38.04 -44.65 -1.59
N GLU A 506 38.30 -45.10 -0.35
CA GLU A 506 38.73 -46.47 -0.01
C GLU A 506 37.57 -47.33 0.52
N ILE A 507 36.32 -46.84 0.45
CA ILE A 507 35.13 -47.54 0.97
C ILE A 507 34.00 -47.65 -0.05
N LYS A 508 33.16 -48.68 0.11
CA LYS A 508 31.96 -48.98 -0.69
C LYS A 508 30.71 -49.02 0.19
N LEU A 509 29.59 -48.48 -0.30
CA LEU A 509 28.33 -48.37 0.43
C LEU A 509 27.22 -49.25 -0.17
N THR A 510 26.36 -49.80 0.69
CA THR A 510 25.09 -50.47 0.32
C THR A 510 23.96 -49.94 1.21
N ILE A 511 22.88 -49.44 0.61
CA ILE A 511 21.76 -48.78 1.31
C ILE A 511 20.49 -49.64 1.18
N ALA A 512 19.80 -49.92 2.28
CA ALA A 512 18.57 -50.75 2.30
C ALA A 512 17.46 -50.13 3.18
N PRO A 513 16.18 -50.20 2.78
CA PRO A 513 15.06 -49.73 3.61
C PRO A 513 14.79 -50.66 4.81
N VAL A 514 14.47 -50.10 5.98
CA VAL A 514 14.12 -50.88 7.19
C VAL A 514 12.64 -51.27 7.16
N THR A 515 12.36 -52.55 6.92
CA THR A 515 10.98 -53.04 6.85
C THR A 515 10.40 -53.34 8.24
N LYS A 516 9.97 -52.32 9.00
CA LYS A 516 8.86 -52.39 9.99
C LYS A 516 8.62 -51.08 10.77
N GLU A 517 7.36 -50.62 10.66
CA GLU A 517 6.57 -49.73 11.53
C GLU A 517 6.98 -48.25 11.76
N ILE A 518 6.18 -47.40 11.07
CA ILE A 518 5.57 -46.10 11.48
C ILE A 518 6.44 -44.82 11.37
N GLU A 519 5.97 -43.92 10.49
CA GLU A 519 6.18 -42.47 10.39
C GLU A 519 7.58 -41.89 10.12
N THR A 520 8.63 -42.70 9.94
CA THR A 520 9.93 -42.23 9.42
C THR A 520 10.50 -43.24 8.41
N ASN A 521 10.86 -42.77 7.20
CA ASN A 521 11.50 -43.60 6.17
C ASN A 521 12.94 -43.87 6.60
N ASN A 522 13.13 -44.93 7.38
CA ASN A 522 14.42 -45.28 7.95
C ASN A 522 15.16 -46.22 7.01
N TYR A 523 16.42 -45.90 6.77
CA TYR A 523 17.30 -46.68 5.92
C TYR A 523 18.51 -47.11 6.73
N THR A 524 18.98 -48.33 6.47
CA THR A 524 20.25 -48.83 6.98
C THR A 524 21.31 -48.79 5.90
N VAL A 525 22.48 -48.28 6.24
CA VAL A 525 23.67 -48.31 5.41
C VAL A 525 24.62 -49.37 5.94
N THR A 526 25.21 -50.08 5.00
CA THR A 526 26.29 -51.03 5.20
C THR A 526 27.53 -50.52 4.47
N ILE A 527 28.69 -50.51 5.15
CA ILE A 527 29.95 -49.95 4.66
C ILE A 527 31.04 -51.03 4.72
N GLU A 528 31.73 -51.23 3.60
CA GLU A 528 32.83 -52.19 3.46
C GLU A 528 34.04 -51.55 2.73
N PRO A 529 35.28 -52.02 2.93
CA PRO A 529 36.46 -51.52 2.23
C PRO A 529 36.40 -51.93 0.76
N ILE A 530 37.05 -51.15 -0.12
CA ILE A 530 37.31 -51.63 -1.48
C ILE A 530 38.29 -52.82 -1.45
N GLU A 531 38.21 -53.70 -2.44
CA GLU A 531 39.08 -54.88 -2.56
C GLU A 531 40.57 -54.45 -2.56
N ASP A 532 41.41 -55.08 -1.72
CA ASP A 532 42.83 -54.76 -1.49
C ASP A 532 43.15 -53.38 -0.87
N SER A 533 42.20 -52.72 -0.18
CA SER A 533 42.47 -51.45 0.52
C SER A 533 43.68 -51.52 1.45
N ALA A 534 44.62 -50.57 1.30
CA ALA A 534 45.80 -50.45 2.16
C ALA A 534 45.52 -49.76 3.50
N VAL A 535 44.29 -49.27 3.69
CA VAL A 535 43.91 -48.35 4.78
C VAL A 535 42.89 -48.98 5.74
N TYR A 536 41.88 -49.70 5.22
CA TYR A 536 40.76 -50.19 6.02
C TYR A 536 40.54 -51.71 5.96
N SER A 537 40.08 -52.31 7.06
CA SER A 537 39.57 -53.69 7.14
C SER A 537 38.22 -53.74 7.86
N GLY A 538 37.53 -54.89 7.91
CA GLY A 538 36.25 -55.01 8.63
C GLY A 538 35.03 -54.46 7.87
N LYS A 539 33.84 -54.45 8.49
CA LYS A 539 32.56 -54.04 7.89
C LYS A 539 31.68 -53.36 8.93
N VAL A 540 31.03 -52.25 8.56
CA VAL A 540 30.09 -51.54 9.44
C VAL A 540 28.68 -51.77 8.95
N GLU A 541 27.83 -52.34 9.82
CA GLU A 541 26.44 -52.63 9.53
C GLU A 541 25.53 -51.90 10.52
N GLY A 542 24.34 -51.52 10.05
CA GLY A 542 23.33 -50.91 10.90
C GLY A 542 23.56 -49.43 11.17
N ILE A 543 24.16 -48.70 10.22
CA ILE A 543 24.14 -47.24 10.27
C ILE A 543 22.76 -46.78 9.84
N THR A 544 21.98 -46.21 10.75
CA THR A 544 20.64 -45.73 10.44
C THR A 544 20.66 -44.26 10.10
N PHE A 545 19.87 -43.90 9.10
CA PHE A 545 19.46 -42.51 8.91
C PHE A 545 17.97 -42.47 8.69
N TYR A 546 17.41 -41.36 9.15
CA TYR A 546 16.01 -41.04 8.96
C TYR A 546 16.04 -40.05 7.81
N ASN A 547 15.46 -40.43 6.68
CA ASN A 547 15.13 -39.39 5.71
C ASN A 547 14.23 -38.40 6.44
N GLU A 548 14.53 -37.10 6.37
CA GLU A 548 13.63 -36.06 6.87
C GLU A 548 12.24 -36.46 6.38
N THR A 549 11.34 -36.74 7.33
CA THR A 549 9.97 -37.05 7.00
C THR A 549 9.54 -35.95 6.05
N VAL A 550 9.40 -36.28 4.77
CA VAL A 550 8.29 -35.91 3.90
C VAL A 550 7.29 -35.22 4.79
N HIS A 551 7.43 -33.89 4.92
CA HIS A 551 6.84 -33.14 6.03
C HIS A 551 5.34 -33.29 5.87
N PHE A 552 4.68 -34.24 6.51
CA PHE A 552 3.24 -34.39 6.35
C PHE A 552 2.57 -33.36 7.26
N GLU A 553 2.50 -32.12 6.81
CA GLU A 553 1.67 -31.14 7.48
C GLU A 553 0.21 -31.48 7.14
N ASP A 554 -0.65 -31.57 8.16
CA ASP A 554 -2.10 -31.70 7.92
C ASP A 554 -2.55 -30.38 7.28
N LEU A 555 -3.16 -30.41 6.10
CA LEU A 555 -3.63 -29.19 5.43
C LEU A 555 -4.50 -28.32 6.35
N SER A 556 -5.26 -28.93 7.27
CA SER A 556 -6.08 -28.20 8.24
C SER A 556 -5.26 -27.45 9.30
N SER A 557 -4.02 -27.88 9.56
CA SER A 557 -3.08 -27.21 10.46
C SER A 557 -2.31 -26.07 9.78
N VAL A 558 -2.14 -26.15 8.46
CA VAL A 558 -1.45 -25.12 7.65
C VAL A 558 -2.41 -24.02 7.22
N ILE A 559 -3.67 -24.36 6.92
CA ILE A 559 -4.71 -23.39 6.57
C ILE A 559 -5.42 -22.96 7.86
N LEU A 560 -4.92 -21.89 8.47
CA LEU A 560 -5.40 -21.42 9.78
C LEU A 560 -6.78 -20.74 9.75
N ASN A 561 -7.19 -20.21 8.59
CA ASN A 561 -8.47 -19.53 8.41
C ASN A 561 -9.27 -20.14 7.24
N LYS A 562 -10.51 -20.58 7.54
CA LYS A 562 -11.44 -21.13 6.53
C LYS A 562 -12.27 -20.07 5.82
N ASP A 563 -12.13 -18.80 6.18
CA ASP A 563 -12.69 -17.68 5.43
C ASP A 563 -11.55 -16.82 4.89
N LEU A 564 -11.30 -16.93 3.59
CA LEU A 564 -10.17 -16.26 2.94
C LEU A 564 -10.53 -14.87 2.41
N GLY A 565 -11.80 -14.46 2.51
CA GLY A 565 -12.25 -13.14 2.10
C GLY A 565 -12.58 -13.00 0.60
N LYS A 566 -12.52 -11.74 0.14
CA LYS A 566 -12.90 -11.28 -1.21
C LYS A 566 -11.89 -11.72 -2.27
N LEU A 567 -12.37 -12.24 -3.40
CA LEU A 567 -11.58 -12.53 -4.59
C LEU A 567 -12.15 -11.81 -5.82
N ASP A 568 -11.29 -11.53 -6.78
CA ASP A 568 -11.70 -10.91 -8.05
C ASP A 568 -12.53 -11.89 -8.90
N ASN A 569 -12.22 -13.18 -8.83
CA ASN A 569 -12.94 -14.26 -9.50
C ASN A 569 -12.76 -15.61 -8.76
N ASN A 570 -13.38 -16.67 -9.28
CA ASN A 570 -13.31 -18.03 -8.71
C ASN A 570 -12.39 -18.98 -9.50
N ASP A 571 -11.47 -18.45 -10.32
CA ASP A 571 -10.53 -19.29 -11.05
C ASP A 571 -9.49 -19.93 -10.10
N GLU A 572 -8.91 -21.04 -10.54
CA GLU A 572 -7.98 -21.81 -9.73
C GLU A 572 -6.73 -21.00 -9.31
N THR A 573 -6.26 -20.10 -10.18
CA THR A 573 -5.05 -19.29 -9.94
C THR A 573 -5.29 -18.23 -8.89
N THR A 574 -6.42 -17.54 -8.97
CA THR A 574 -6.85 -16.51 -8.01
C THR A 574 -7.06 -17.11 -6.62
N VAL A 575 -7.74 -18.26 -6.54
CA VAL A 575 -7.91 -18.99 -5.27
C VAL A 575 -6.58 -19.47 -4.72
N LYS A 576 -5.70 -19.97 -5.59
CA LYS A 576 -4.35 -20.40 -5.20
C LYS A 576 -3.53 -19.24 -4.62
N ASN A 577 -3.51 -18.10 -5.29
CA ASN A 577 -2.79 -16.91 -4.83
C ASN A 577 -3.33 -16.40 -3.48
N ALA A 578 -4.64 -16.46 -3.26
CA ALA A 578 -5.24 -16.09 -1.99
C ALA A 578 -4.83 -17.03 -0.83
N LEU A 579 -4.82 -18.35 -1.09
CA LEU A 579 -4.32 -19.36 -0.15
C LEU A 579 -2.85 -19.10 0.23
N LEU A 580 -2.01 -18.80 -0.75
CA LEU A 580 -0.58 -18.52 -0.56
C LEU A 580 -0.34 -17.19 0.16
N LYS A 581 -1.15 -16.16 -0.11
CA LYS A 581 -1.07 -14.87 0.59
C LYS A 581 -1.30 -15.00 2.10
N GLN A 582 -2.27 -15.82 2.49
CA GLN A 582 -2.58 -16.04 3.91
C GLN A 582 -1.66 -17.08 4.56
N ASN A 583 -1.14 -18.03 3.77
CA ASN A 583 -0.25 -19.09 4.24
C ASN A 583 0.99 -19.16 3.35
N PRO A 584 1.98 -18.25 3.52
CA PRO A 584 3.14 -18.14 2.61
C PRO A 584 4.04 -19.38 2.55
N THR A 585 3.94 -20.27 3.53
CA THR A 585 4.68 -21.55 3.58
C THR A 585 3.95 -22.69 2.87
N LEU A 586 2.73 -22.47 2.38
CA LEU A 586 1.94 -23.49 1.68
C LEU A 586 2.53 -23.79 0.30
N ASN A 587 3.03 -25.00 0.07
CA ASN A 587 3.47 -25.48 -1.23
C ASN A 587 2.26 -25.78 -2.14
N ILE A 588 1.86 -24.75 -2.86
CA ILE A 588 0.65 -24.72 -3.70
C ILE A 588 0.67 -25.66 -4.91
N ASN A 589 1.85 -26.16 -5.28
CA ASN A 589 2.01 -27.09 -6.40
C ASN A 589 1.67 -28.53 -6.01
N GLU A 590 1.57 -28.85 -4.72
CA GLU A 590 1.22 -30.19 -4.22
C GLU A 590 -0.24 -30.33 -3.76
N ILE A 591 -1.06 -29.29 -3.97
CA ILE A 591 -2.49 -29.32 -3.63
C ILE A 591 -3.37 -29.31 -4.89
N LYS A 592 -4.47 -30.04 -4.79
CA LYS A 592 -5.57 -30.09 -5.76
C LYS A 592 -6.77 -29.35 -5.17
N LEU A 593 -7.36 -28.47 -5.98
CA LEU A 593 -8.53 -27.69 -5.60
C LEU A 593 -9.79 -28.24 -6.27
N THR A 594 -10.88 -28.29 -5.52
CA THR A 594 -12.24 -28.44 -6.06
C THR A 594 -13.08 -27.26 -5.60
N ILE A 595 -13.56 -26.47 -6.56
CA ILE A 595 -14.37 -25.28 -6.32
C ILE A 595 -15.83 -25.61 -6.58
N ALA A 596 -16.71 -25.39 -5.60
CA ALA A 596 -18.14 -25.60 -5.74
C ALA A 596 -18.91 -24.32 -5.37
N PRO A 597 -19.92 -23.91 -6.15
CA PRO A 597 -20.82 -22.82 -5.76
C PRO A 597 -21.68 -23.25 -4.56
N VAL A 598 -21.79 -22.39 -3.54
CA VAL A 598 -22.71 -22.59 -2.43
C VAL A 598 -24.09 -22.16 -2.88
N THR A 599 -25.02 -23.10 -3.00
CA THR A 599 -26.42 -22.82 -3.34
C THR A 599 -27.15 -22.23 -2.13
N LYS A 600 -26.90 -20.97 -1.79
CA LYS A 600 -27.77 -20.18 -0.91
C LYS A 600 -27.61 -18.68 -1.17
N GLU A 601 -28.76 -18.06 -1.42
CA GLU A 601 -29.03 -16.67 -1.80
C GLU A 601 -28.32 -15.63 -0.90
N ILE A 602 -27.20 -15.07 -1.36
CA ILE A 602 -26.68 -13.75 -0.95
C ILE A 602 -25.93 -13.14 -2.16
N GLU A 603 -25.88 -11.81 -2.25
CA GLU A 603 -25.28 -10.96 -3.30
C GLU A 603 -23.79 -11.21 -3.60
N THR A 604 -23.11 -11.96 -2.73
CA THR A 604 -21.80 -12.55 -3.00
C THR A 604 -21.97 -13.98 -3.50
N SER A 605 -21.38 -14.30 -4.66
CA SER A 605 -21.25 -15.70 -5.05
C SER A 605 -20.31 -16.38 -4.06
N ASN A 606 -20.89 -17.01 -3.04
CA ASN A 606 -20.15 -17.76 -2.05
C ASN A 606 -19.74 -19.08 -2.68
N TYR A 607 -18.44 -19.35 -2.65
CA TYR A 607 -17.90 -20.62 -3.12
C TYR A 607 -17.26 -21.34 -1.96
N THR A 608 -17.42 -22.66 -1.93
CA THR A 608 -16.66 -23.53 -1.06
C THR A 608 -15.56 -24.20 -1.86
N VAL A 609 -14.32 -24.03 -1.39
CA VAL A 609 -13.18 -24.82 -1.86
C VAL A 609 -12.99 -26.00 -0.94
N THR A 610 -12.78 -27.14 -1.58
CA THR A 610 -12.14 -28.31 -0.99
C THR A 610 -10.70 -28.37 -1.46
N VAL A 611 -9.76 -28.45 -0.50
CA VAL A 611 -8.33 -28.63 -0.77
C VAL A 611 -7.93 -30.04 -0.34
N GLU A 612 -7.32 -30.79 -1.25
CA GLU A 612 -6.74 -32.11 -0.99
C GLU A 612 -5.32 -32.19 -1.58
N PRO A 613 -4.40 -32.95 -1.00
CA PRO A 613 -3.09 -33.17 -1.60
C PRO A 613 -3.22 -33.95 -2.91
N ILE A 614 -2.30 -33.71 -3.85
CA ILE A 614 -2.16 -34.56 -5.05
C ILE A 614 -1.79 -35.99 -4.62
N GLU A 615 -2.15 -37.00 -5.43
CA GLU A 615 -1.83 -38.40 -5.13
C GLU A 615 -0.31 -38.57 -4.90
N ASN A 616 0.07 -39.10 -3.73
CA ASN A 616 1.44 -39.26 -3.26
C ASN A 616 2.21 -37.95 -2.96
N SER A 617 1.52 -36.84 -2.65
CA SER A 617 2.18 -35.62 -2.13
C SER A 617 3.12 -35.96 -0.97
N ALA A 618 4.31 -35.37 -1.05
CA ALA A 618 5.37 -35.56 -0.09
C ALA A 618 5.38 -34.48 1.01
N VAL A 619 4.46 -33.52 0.96
CA VAL A 619 4.46 -32.34 1.83
C VAL A 619 3.13 -32.11 2.53
N TYR A 620 2.02 -32.69 2.07
CA TYR A 620 0.72 -32.46 2.70
C TYR A 620 -0.11 -33.74 2.86
N SER A 621 -0.80 -33.82 3.99
CA SER A 621 -1.79 -34.86 4.27
C SER A 621 -3.11 -34.25 4.75
N GLY A 622 -4.20 -35.01 4.71
CA GLY A 622 -5.51 -34.54 5.15
C GLY A 622 -6.30 -33.80 4.06
N LYS A 623 -7.51 -33.34 4.41
CA LYS A 623 -8.44 -32.67 3.50
C LYS A 623 -9.08 -31.49 4.22
N VAL A 624 -9.03 -30.30 3.62
CA VAL A 624 -9.69 -29.11 4.18
C VAL A 624 -10.94 -28.81 3.37
N GLU A 625 -12.08 -28.96 4.03
CA GLU A 625 -13.39 -28.61 3.47
C GLU A 625 -13.93 -27.35 4.15
N GLY A 626 -14.72 -26.60 3.35
CA GLY A 626 -15.44 -25.43 3.82
C GLY A 626 -14.61 -24.15 3.82
N ILE A 627 -13.56 -24.06 2.97
CA ILE A 627 -12.90 -22.78 2.73
C ILE A 627 -13.85 -21.91 1.93
N THR A 628 -14.25 -20.78 2.48
CA THR A 628 -15.23 -19.87 1.88
C THR A 628 -14.53 -18.64 1.32
N PHE A 629 -14.96 -18.23 0.13
CA PHE A 629 -14.57 -17.00 -0.55
C PHE A 629 -15.76 -16.43 -1.30
N TYR A 630 -15.71 -15.13 -1.59
CA TYR A 630 -16.74 -14.41 -2.34
C TYR A 630 -16.14 -13.66 -3.53
N THR A 631 -16.78 -13.75 -4.69
CA THR A 631 -16.38 -12.99 -5.89
C THR A 631 -17.25 -11.76 -6.10
N GLU A 632 -16.69 -10.69 -6.65
CA GLU A 632 -17.48 -9.54 -7.08
C GLU A 632 -18.41 -9.89 -8.24
N LYS A 633 -19.61 -9.31 -8.19
CA LYS A 633 -20.52 -9.25 -9.32
C LYS A 633 -19.92 -8.28 -10.35
N GLU A 634 -19.89 -8.64 -11.62
CA GLU A 634 -19.57 -7.70 -12.70
C GLU A 634 -20.69 -6.64 -12.76
N ILE A 635 -20.49 -5.53 -12.07
CA ILE A 635 -21.43 -4.40 -12.02
C ILE A 635 -21.18 -3.54 -13.25
N GLN A 636 -22.23 -3.26 -14.02
CA GLN A 636 -22.17 -2.27 -15.07
C GLN A 636 -22.28 -0.89 -14.42
N ASP A 637 -21.17 -0.16 -14.38
CA ASP A 637 -21.05 1.10 -13.62
C ASP A 637 -22.11 2.15 -13.97
N ASN A 638 -22.66 2.11 -15.18
CA ASN A 638 -23.70 3.02 -15.67
C ASN A 638 -25.14 2.61 -15.28
N LEU A 639 -25.36 1.50 -14.58
CA LEU A 639 -26.68 1.07 -14.12
C LEU A 639 -26.81 1.29 -12.61
N THR A 640 -27.98 1.69 -12.13
CA THR A 640 -28.26 1.71 -10.69
C THR A 640 -28.77 0.35 -10.25
N TYR A 641 -28.13 -0.25 -9.24
CA TYR A 641 -28.56 -1.51 -8.64
C TYR A 641 -29.29 -1.23 -7.32
N TYR A 642 -30.45 -1.85 -7.12
CA TYR A 642 -31.33 -1.56 -6.00
C TYR A 642 -32.08 -2.80 -5.52
N ILE A 643 -32.47 -2.80 -4.25
CA ILE A 643 -33.24 -3.89 -3.65
C ILE A 643 -34.73 -3.61 -3.84
N ASP A 644 -35.44 -4.49 -4.54
CA ASP A 644 -36.89 -4.41 -4.65
C ASP A 644 -37.54 -4.72 -3.29
N GLU A 645 -38.29 -3.77 -2.74
CA GLU A 645 -38.89 -3.93 -1.40
C GLU A 645 -39.88 -5.10 -1.29
N LYS A 646 -40.48 -5.55 -2.40
CA LYS A 646 -41.51 -6.58 -2.37
C LYS A 646 -40.90 -7.97 -2.46
N THR A 647 -39.90 -8.14 -3.31
CA THR A 647 -39.27 -9.45 -3.56
C THR A 647 -38.00 -9.65 -2.73
N GLY A 648 -37.32 -8.58 -2.32
CA GLY A 648 -36.00 -8.62 -1.71
C GLY A 648 -34.88 -8.95 -2.70
N GLU A 649 -35.18 -8.99 -4.00
CA GLU A 649 -34.20 -9.26 -5.05
C GLU A 649 -33.49 -7.97 -5.47
N GLU A 650 -32.20 -8.07 -5.76
CA GLU A 650 -31.43 -6.98 -6.35
C GLU A 650 -31.73 -6.89 -7.86
N LEU A 651 -32.32 -5.76 -8.26
CA LEU A 651 -32.62 -5.42 -9.64
C LEU A 651 -31.68 -4.30 -10.10
N ASN A 652 -31.63 -4.06 -11.41
CA ASN A 652 -30.90 -2.93 -11.99
C ASN A 652 -31.75 -2.16 -12.98
N VAL A 653 -31.44 -0.88 -13.13
CA VAL A 653 -32.10 0.02 -14.06
C VAL A 653 -31.10 1.02 -14.65
N ALA A 654 -31.25 1.33 -15.93
CA ALA A 654 -30.56 2.44 -16.57
C ALA A 654 -31.23 3.76 -16.17
N GLY A 655 -30.83 4.32 -15.03
CA GLY A 655 -31.41 5.54 -14.46
C GLY A 655 -31.53 5.50 -12.95
N SER A 656 -32.39 6.37 -12.41
CA SER A 656 -32.77 6.38 -11.00
C SER A 656 -33.48 5.08 -10.61
N ALA A 657 -33.23 4.59 -9.38
CA ALA A 657 -34.01 3.50 -8.82
C ALA A 657 -35.51 3.89 -8.73
N PRO A 658 -36.45 2.93 -8.89
CA PRO A 658 -37.88 3.24 -8.87
C PRO A 658 -38.35 3.90 -7.57
N GLU A 659 -39.41 4.69 -7.66
CA GLU A 659 -40.11 5.25 -6.51
C GLU A 659 -40.50 4.17 -5.48
N GLY A 660 -40.26 4.45 -4.21
CA GLY A 660 -40.46 3.50 -3.11
C GLY A 660 -39.23 2.65 -2.76
N THR A 661 -38.15 2.70 -3.56
CA THR A 661 -36.89 2.02 -3.22
C THR A 661 -36.29 2.63 -1.95
N LYS A 662 -35.84 1.78 -1.02
CA LYS A 662 -35.14 2.18 0.21
C LYS A 662 -33.64 1.91 0.20
N GLU A 663 -33.16 0.99 -0.61
CA GLU A 663 -31.76 0.56 -0.61
C GLU A 663 -31.25 0.44 -2.05
N VAL A 664 -30.20 1.20 -2.33
CA VAL A 664 -29.39 1.15 -3.56
C VAL A 664 -28.03 0.58 -3.17
N THR A 665 -27.57 -0.42 -3.90
CA THR A 665 -26.29 -1.12 -3.67
C THR A 665 -25.19 -0.63 -4.60
N HIS A 666 -25.55 0.00 -5.72
CA HIS A 666 -24.61 0.66 -6.62
C HIS A 666 -25.28 1.86 -7.31
N ILE A 667 -24.64 3.03 -7.25
CA ILE A 667 -25.15 4.27 -7.85
C ILE A 667 -24.64 4.36 -9.30
N GLY A 668 -25.56 4.25 -10.26
CA GLY A 668 -25.24 4.44 -11.66
C GLY A 668 -25.09 5.93 -12.05
N TYR A 669 -24.52 6.17 -13.23
CA TYR A 669 -24.36 7.51 -13.80
C TYR A 669 -24.65 7.56 -15.29
N ASP A 670 -24.94 8.76 -15.81
CA ASP A 670 -25.23 9.00 -17.22
C ASP A 670 -23.96 9.20 -18.08
N LEU A 671 -24.14 9.42 -19.38
CA LEU A 671 -23.03 9.62 -20.33
C LEU A 671 -22.18 10.88 -20.06
N ASN A 672 -22.64 11.80 -19.21
CA ASN A 672 -21.90 12.97 -18.75
C ASN A 672 -21.26 12.73 -17.37
N PHE A 673 -21.24 11.49 -16.87
CA PHE A 673 -20.73 11.14 -15.55
C PHE A 673 -21.49 11.79 -14.39
N GLN A 674 -22.77 12.11 -14.61
CA GLN A 674 -23.69 12.59 -13.60
C GLN A 674 -24.33 11.40 -12.88
N ALA A 675 -24.20 11.33 -11.56
CA ALA A 675 -24.87 10.31 -10.76
C ALA A 675 -26.40 10.42 -10.92
N TYR A 676 -27.09 9.28 -11.06
CA TYR A 676 -28.55 9.27 -11.13
C TYR A 676 -29.16 9.64 -9.77
N LYS A 677 -30.13 10.56 -9.77
CA LYS A 677 -30.88 10.96 -8.57
C LYS A 677 -31.48 9.74 -7.87
N MET A 678 -31.43 9.70 -6.54
CA MET A 678 -32.07 8.67 -5.72
C MET A 678 -33.55 9.01 -5.47
N PRO A 679 -34.43 8.01 -5.32
CA PRO A 679 -35.83 8.26 -5.01
C PRO A 679 -35.99 8.88 -3.60
N PRO A 680 -37.05 9.69 -3.36
CA PRO A 680 -37.31 10.33 -2.07
C PRO A 680 -37.33 9.39 -0.85
N THR A 681 -37.64 8.12 -1.07
CA THR A 681 -37.72 7.07 -0.05
C THR A 681 -36.37 6.43 0.30
N ILE A 682 -35.27 6.83 -0.35
CA ILE A 682 -33.96 6.22 -0.13
C ILE A 682 -33.52 6.37 1.33
N GLU A 683 -33.07 5.27 1.92
CA GLU A 683 -32.53 5.21 3.28
C GLU A 683 -31.07 4.74 3.27
N LYS A 684 -30.70 3.92 2.29
CA LYS A 684 -29.37 3.34 2.16
C LYS A 684 -28.81 3.40 0.74
N VAL A 685 -27.51 3.65 0.66
CA VAL A 685 -26.65 3.71 -0.53
C VAL A 685 -25.34 2.96 -0.25
N PRO A 686 -24.54 2.61 -1.27
CA PRO A 686 -23.21 2.05 -1.05
C PRO A 686 -22.30 2.96 -0.24
N ASN A 687 -21.36 2.35 0.47
CA ASN A 687 -20.33 3.06 1.26
C ASN A 687 -19.23 3.68 0.37
N GLU A 688 -19.26 3.43 -0.93
CA GLU A 688 -18.31 3.92 -1.93
C GLU A 688 -19.09 4.34 -3.19
N ILE A 689 -18.51 5.25 -3.97
CA ILE A 689 -19.04 5.70 -5.26
C ILE A 689 -18.01 5.48 -6.36
N SER A 690 -18.47 5.26 -7.59
CA SER A 690 -17.59 5.10 -8.74
C SER A 690 -16.72 6.34 -8.96
N GLN A 691 -15.42 6.13 -9.21
CA GLN A 691 -14.46 7.19 -9.46
C GLN A 691 -14.64 7.90 -10.81
N GLU A 692 -15.47 7.33 -11.68
CA GLU A 692 -15.88 7.92 -12.95
C GLU A 692 -16.90 9.05 -12.74
N ILE A 693 -17.64 9.07 -11.62
CA ILE A 693 -18.64 10.12 -11.35
C ILE A 693 -17.93 11.48 -11.22
N LEU A 694 -18.39 12.45 -12.01
CA LEU A 694 -17.88 13.83 -11.98
C LEU A 694 -18.87 14.81 -11.35
N SER A 695 -20.14 14.42 -11.17
CA SER A 695 -21.17 15.31 -10.64
C SER A 695 -22.19 14.55 -9.78
N LEU A 696 -22.44 15.09 -8.59
CA LEU A 696 -23.45 14.61 -7.62
C LEU A 696 -24.70 15.49 -7.62
N HIS A 697 -24.92 16.24 -8.71
CA HIS A 697 -26.04 17.16 -8.82
C HIS A 697 -27.37 16.46 -8.49
N SER A 698 -28.13 17.01 -7.55
CA SER A 698 -29.44 16.48 -7.12
C SER A 698 -29.47 15.00 -6.69
N LEU A 699 -28.33 14.39 -6.33
CA LEU A 699 -28.27 12.94 -6.02
C LEU A 699 -29.27 12.53 -4.91
N PHE A 700 -29.41 13.33 -3.85
CA PHE A 700 -30.34 13.12 -2.74
C PHE A 700 -31.40 14.22 -2.65
N GLU A 701 -31.73 14.86 -3.77
CA GLU A 701 -32.77 15.88 -3.77
C GLU A 701 -34.12 15.26 -3.36
N GLU A 702 -34.78 15.85 -2.36
CA GLU A 702 -36.04 15.39 -1.75
C GLU A 702 -35.96 14.01 -1.06
N ALA A 703 -34.76 13.50 -0.78
CA ALA A 703 -34.56 12.29 0.02
C ALA A 703 -34.80 12.55 1.51
N GLU A 704 -36.06 12.79 1.90
CA GLU A 704 -36.44 13.32 3.22
C GLU A 704 -35.94 12.46 4.40
N SER A 705 -35.91 11.13 4.21
CA SER A 705 -35.50 10.15 5.23
C SER A 705 -34.00 9.81 5.22
N PHE A 706 -33.26 10.24 4.19
CA PHE A 706 -31.87 9.84 4.02
C PHE A 706 -30.96 10.49 5.08
N ASN A 707 -30.21 9.67 5.81
CA ASN A 707 -29.26 10.12 6.82
C ASN A 707 -28.12 9.11 7.06
N GLN A 708 -27.81 8.26 6.07
CA GLN A 708 -26.69 7.33 6.17
C GLN A 708 -25.35 8.10 6.13
N ASP A 709 -24.38 7.63 6.92
CA ASP A 709 -23.00 8.12 6.86
C ASP A 709 -22.36 7.81 5.51
N ILE A 710 -21.92 8.86 4.83
CA ILE A 710 -21.26 8.85 3.51
C ILE A 710 -19.92 9.60 3.56
N SER A 711 -19.36 9.76 4.76
CA SER A 711 -18.06 10.40 4.98
C SER A 711 -16.91 9.68 4.28
N SER A 712 -17.05 8.37 4.02
CA SER A 712 -16.06 7.53 3.33
C SER A 712 -16.01 7.71 1.81
N TRP A 713 -16.95 8.44 1.20
CA TRP A 713 -16.96 8.63 -0.24
C TRP A 713 -15.76 9.46 -0.71
N ASP A 714 -14.98 8.92 -1.66
CA ASP A 714 -13.95 9.70 -2.35
C ASP A 714 -14.61 10.66 -3.35
N THR A 715 -14.61 11.94 -2.98
CA THR A 715 -15.19 13.05 -3.76
C THR A 715 -14.15 13.82 -4.58
N SER A 716 -12.93 13.32 -4.70
CA SER A 716 -11.79 14.03 -5.30
C SER A 716 -11.94 14.33 -6.80
N ASN A 717 -12.86 13.66 -7.51
CA ASN A 717 -13.20 13.92 -8.92
C ASN A 717 -14.46 14.78 -9.12
N ILE A 718 -15.20 15.10 -8.06
CA ILE A 718 -16.48 15.80 -8.17
C ILE A 718 -16.27 17.27 -8.51
N THR A 719 -16.98 17.73 -9.54
CA THR A 719 -16.94 19.10 -10.07
C THR A 719 -18.21 19.90 -9.77
N SER A 720 -19.33 19.22 -9.47
CA SER A 720 -20.62 19.83 -9.11
C SER A 720 -21.29 19.04 -7.99
N MET A 721 -21.74 19.77 -6.96
CA MET A 721 -22.54 19.26 -5.83
C MET A 721 -23.88 20.01 -5.72
N SER A 722 -24.28 20.71 -6.77
CA SER A 722 -25.49 21.54 -6.76
C SER A 722 -26.74 20.72 -6.45
N ALA A 723 -27.58 21.25 -5.55
CA ALA A 723 -28.81 20.62 -5.07
C ALA A 723 -28.67 19.19 -4.49
N MET A 724 -27.45 18.71 -4.21
CA MET A 724 -27.21 17.30 -3.82
C MET A 724 -28.09 16.85 -2.65
N PHE A 725 -28.28 17.67 -1.61
CA PHE A 725 -29.13 17.39 -0.44
C PHE A 725 -30.34 18.34 -0.35
N SER A 726 -30.73 18.95 -1.47
CA SER A 726 -31.86 19.89 -1.48
C SER A 726 -33.14 19.16 -1.06
N GLY A 727 -33.74 19.52 0.08
CA GLY A 727 -34.93 18.85 0.62
C GLY A 727 -34.64 17.54 1.36
N ALA A 728 -33.38 17.16 1.60
CA ALA A 728 -33.03 16.02 2.45
C ALA A 728 -33.20 16.40 3.94
N ILE A 729 -34.45 16.49 4.40
CA ILE A 729 -34.84 17.08 5.69
C ILE A 729 -34.09 16.46 6.88
N SER A 730 -33.87 15.15 6.87
CA SER A 730 -33.23 14.41 7.98
C SER A 730 -31.71 14.34 7.92
N PHE A 731 -31.08 14.75 6.80
CA PHE A 731 -29.66 14.58 6.59
C PHE A 731 -28.83 15.48 7.53
N ASN A 732 -27.94 14.88 8.32
CA ASN A 732 -27.07 15.60 9.26
C ASN A 732 -25.74 14.85 9.53
N GLN A 733 -25.17 14.22 8.51
CA GLN A 733 -23.91 13.49 8.62
C GLN A 733 -22.69 14.38 8.39
N GLY A 734 -21.56 14.03 9.00
CA GLY A 734 -20.30 14.77 8.88
C GLY A 734 -19.71 14.64 7.47
N LEU A 735 -19.38 15.78 6.86
CA LEU A 735 -18.84 15.86 5.48
C LEU A 735 -17.47 16.57 5.42
N ASN A 736 -16.86 16.84 6.57
CA ASN A 736 -15.68 17.71 6.65
C ASN A 736 -14.43 17.09 5.99
N ASP A 737 -14.40 15.77 5.82
CA ASP A 737 -13.30 15.03 5.19
C ASP A 737 -13.43 14.94 3.65
N TRP A 738 -14.52 15.42 3.06
CA TRP A 738 -14.69 15.45 1.61
C TRP A 738 -13.72 16.40 0.91
N ASN A 739 -13.18 15.95 -0.22
CA ASN A 739 -12.33 16.77 -1.06
C ASN A 739 -13.17 17.61 -2.03
N THR A 740 -13.33 18.90 -1.71
CA THR A 740 -14.11 19.85 -2.52
C THR A 740 -13.28 20.70 -3.48
N SER A 741 -11.97 20.46 -3.60
CA SER A 741 -11.01 21.30 -4.35
C SER A 741 -11.26 21.40 -5.86
N LYS A 742 -12.11 20.53 -6.43
CA LYS A 742 -12.54 20.59 -7.85
C LYS A 742 -13.96 21.13 -8.04
N VAL A 743 -14.72 21.33 -6.97
CA VAL A 743 -16.13 21.72 -7.04
C VAL A 743 -16.24 23.18 -7.47
N THR A 744 -17.09 23.42 -8.47
CA THR A 744 -17.33 24.76 -9.05
C THR A 744 -18.74 25.29 -8.78
N ASP A 745 -19.69 24.40 -8.47
CA ASP A 745 -21.09 24.73 -8.18
C ASP A 745 -21.58 24.00 -6.92
N MET A 746 -21.97 24.79 -5.91
CA MET A 746 -22.57 24.34 -4.64
C MET A 746 -23.97 24.94 -4.44
N SER A 747 -24.58 25.48 -5.50
CA SER A 747 -25.90 26.11 -5.43
C SER A 747 -26.95 25.12 -4.93
N GLN A 748 -27.80 25.58 -4.01
CA GLN A 748 -28.89 24.80 -3.41
C GLN A 748 -28.47 23.51 -2.69
N MET A 749 -27.17 23.25 -2.46
CA MET A 749 -26.67 21.96 -1.96
C MET A 749 -27.39 21.48 -0.70
N PHE A 750 -27.67 22.36 0.26
CA PHE A 750 -28.38 22.08 1.52
C PHE A 750 -29.70 22.86 1.65
N LYS A 751 -30.28 23.30 0.52
CA LYS A 751 -31.56 24.01 0.53
C LYS A 751 -32.63 23.14 1.19
N ASN A 752 -33.36 23.65 2.17
CA ASN A 752 -34.35 22.88 2.95
C ASN A 752 -33.83 21.59 3.64
N ALA A 753 -32.52 21.38 3.77
CA ALA A 753 -31.94 20.30 4.58
C ALA A 753 -31.99 20.67 6.07
N ASN A 754 -33.19 20.69 6.64
CA ASN A 754 -33.47 21.40 7.90
C ASN A 754 -32.67 20.89 9.11
N SER A 755 -32.28 19.61 9.12
CA SER A 755 -31.48 19.01 10.20
C SER A 755 -29.98 19.23 10.07
N PHE A 756 -29.49 19.68 8.90
CA PHE A 756 -28.07 19.78 8.63
C PHE A 756 -27.42 20.90 9.46
N ASN A 757 -26.48 20.52 10.33
CA ASN A 757 -25.80 21.45 11.24
C ASN A 757 -24.34 21.03 11.53
N GLN A 758 -23.65 20.53 10.51
CA GLN A 758 -22.26 20.08 10.64
C GLN A 758 -21.25 21.19 10.29
N ASP A 759 -20.07 21.12 10.91
CA ASP A 759 -18.95 22.00 10.56
C ASP A 759 -18.41 21.65 9.17
N LEU A 760 -18.16 22.68 8.34
CA LEU A 760 -17.67 22.56 6.95
C LEU A 760 -16.41 23.40 6.74
N ASN A 761 -15.69 23.71 7.82
CA ASN A 761 -14.63 24.72 7.81
C ASN A 761 -13.38 24.25 7.04
N ASP A 762 -13.26 22.94 6.78
CA ASP A 762 -12.11 22.39 6.06
C ASP A 762 -12.29 22.27 4.55
N TRP A 763 -13.49 22.51 4.02
CA TRP A 763 -13.76 22.50 2.59
C TRP A 763 -12.93 23.54 1.84
N ASP A 764 -12.37 23.12 0.70
CA ASP A 764 -11.74 24.01 -0.27
C ASP A 764 -12.81 24.56 -1.22
N THR A 765 -13.22 25.80 -0.97
CA THR A 765 -14.19 26.53 -1.80
C THR A 765 -13.55 27.43 -2.85
N SER A 766 -12.21 27.36 -3.02
CA SER A 766 -11.45 28.30 -3.86
C SER A 766 -11.86 28.29 -5.33
N LYS A 767 -12.46 27.21 -5.85
CA LYS A 767 -12.96 27.12 -7.24
C LYS A 767 -14.47 27.35 -7.38
N VAL A 768 -15.19 27.49 -6.28
CA VAL A 768 -16.65 27.64 -6.30
C VAL A 768 -17.03 29.00 -6.87
N THR A 769 -17.92 28.99 -7.86
CA THR A 769 -18.42 30.21 -8.52
C THR A 769 -19.87 30.52 -8.16
N ASN A 770 -20.64 29.51 -7.73
CA ASN A 770 -22.06 29.64 -7.39
C ASN A 770 -22.38 29.01 -6.03
N MET A 771 -22.88 29.83 -5.11
CA MET A 771 -23.37 29.43 -3.78
C MET A 771 -24.83 29.85 -3.54
N SER A 772 -25.57 30.18 -4.62
CA SER A 772 -26.95 30.65 -4.49
C SER A 772 -27.82 29.63 -3.76
N ASP A 773 -28.60 30.08 -2.79
CA ASP A 773 -29.52 29.29 -1.99
C ASP A 773 -28.90 28.08 -1.26
N MET A 774 -27.56 28.01 -1.11
CA MET A 774 -26.86 26.83 -0.60
C MET A 774 -27.40 26.34 0.75
N PHE A 775 -27.71 27.24 1.69
CA PHE A 775 -28.28 26.92 2.99
C PHE A 775 -29.70 27.50 3.20
N ASN A 776 -30.38 27.88 2.11
CA ASN A 776 -31.70 28.49 2.18
C ASN A 776 -32.72 27.49 2.78
N SER A 777 -33.13 27.71 4.03
CA SER A 777 -33.99 26.76 4.74
C SER A 777 -34.57 27.37 6.02
N TYR A 778 -35.54 26.69 6.62
CA TYR A 778 -35.99 26.99 7.99
C TYR A 778 -35.17 26.25 9.06
N GLY A 779 -34.04 25.66 8.67
CA GLY A 779 -33.22 24.77 9.50
C GLY A 779 -32.36 25.48 10.55
N GLU A 780 -31.55 24.66 11.24
CA GLU A 780 -30.75 25.07 12.40
C GLU A 780 -29.26 25.31 12.09
N PHE A 781 -28.89 25.38 10.80
CA PHE A 781 -27.48 25.46 10.38
C PHE A 781 -26.72 26.60 11.08
N GLN A 782 -25.71 26.21 11.86
CA GLN A 782 -24.78 27.05 12.62
C GLN A 782 -23.34 26.54 12.48
N GLY A 783 -23.10 25.60 11.55
CA GLY A 783 -21.78 25.02 11.30
C GLY A 783 -20.72 26.06 10.94
N LYS A 784 -19.46 25.78 11.29
CA LYS A 784 -18.33 26.66 10.98
C LYS A 784 -18.03 26.68 9.49
N ILE A 785 -17.98 27.88 8.92
CA ILE A 785 -17.61 28.16 7.51
C ILE A 785 -16.63 29.34 7.41
N SER A 786 -15.94 29.66 8.50
CA SER A 786 -15.18 30.91 8.63
C SER A 786 -13.89 30.95 7.79
N ASN A 787 -13.42 29.80 7.32
CA ASN A 787 -12.20 29.66 6.52
C ASN A 787 -12.47 29.48 5.01
N TRP A 788 -13.69 29.68 4.54
CA TRP A 788 -14.02 29.51 3.12
C TRP A 788 -13.37 30.57 2.24
N ASN A 789 -12.70 30.14 1.17
CA ASN A 789 -12.15 31.01 0.14
C ASN A 789 -13.22 31.32 -0.91
N THR A 790 -13.92 32.45 -0.76
CA THR A 790 -14.99 32.86 -1.69
C THR A 790 -14.52 33.73 -2.85
N SER A 791 -13.21 33.85 -3.08
CA SER A 791 -12.64 34.80 -4.06
C SER A 791 -13.04 34.56 -5.52
N ASN A 792 -13.62 33.40 -5.84
CA ASN A 792 -14.18 33.08 -7.15
C ASN A 792 -15.71 33.07 -7.20
N VAL A 793 -16.40 33.27 -6.07
CA VAL A 793 -17.85 33.26 -5.99
C VAL A 793 -18.43 34.51 -6.67
N VAL A 794 -19.36 34.29 -7.59
CA VAL A 794 -20.06 35.32 -8.35
C VAL A 794 -21.49 35.50 -7.83
N ASN A 795 -22.15 34.42 -7.39
CA ASN A 795 -23.54 34.44 -6.95
C ASN A 795 -23.71 33.90 -5.52
N MET A 796 -24.23 34.74 -4.63
CA MET A 796 -24.58 34.42 -3.23
C MET A 796 -26.08 34.68 -2.93
N SER A 797 -26.92 34.81 -3.96
CA SER A 797 -28.35 35.12 -3.78
C SER A 797 -29.02 34.06 -2.90
N GLY A 798 -29.73 34.49 -1.86
CA GLY A 798 -30.49 33.60 -0.98
C GLY A 798 -29.64 32.62 -0.14
N MET A 799 -28.30 32.72 -0.14
CA MET A 799 -27.42 31.70 0.45
C MET A 799 -27.78 31.33 1.90
N PHE A 800 -28.15 32.31 2.73
CA PHE A 800 -28.57 32.14 4.13
C PHE A 800 -30.04 32.56 4.35
N GLY A 801 -30.85 32.53 3.29
CA GLY A 801 -32.27 32.83 3.37
C GLY A 801 -32.99 31.89 4.36
N TRP A 802 -33.90 32.45 5.14
CA TRP A 802 -34.73 31.81 6.15
C TRP A 802 -34.00 31.17 7.34
N LEU A 803 -32.66 31.21 7.38
CA LEU A 803 -31.87 30.68 8.50
C LEU A 803 -31.98 31.57 9.75
N LYS A 804 -33.01 31.34 10.55
CA LYS A 804 -33.35 32.18 11.70
C LYS A 804 -32.26 32.23 12.78
N LEU A 805 -31.48 31.15 12.93
CA LEU A 805 -30.47 31.00 13.98
C LEU A 805 -29.05 31.39 13.54
N PHE A 806 -28.79 31.52 12.23
CA PHE A 806 -27.44 31.70 11.72
C PHE A 806 -26.84 33.06 12.12
N ASN A 807 -25.65 33.02 12.72
CA ASN A 807 -24.84 34.18 13.08
C ASN A 807 -23.33 33.86 13.08
N GLY A 808 -22.90 32.95 12.19
CA GLY A 808 -21.52 32.49 12.10
C GLY A 808 -20.54 33.57 11.60
N ASP A 809 -19.25 33.41 11.89
CA ASP A 809 -18.21 34.31 11.39
C ASP A 809 -18.03 34.15 9.87
N ILE A 810 -18.35 35.21 9.15
CA ILE A 810 -18.22 35.34 7.70
C ILE A 810 -17.44 36.62 7.33
N SER A 811 -16.55 37.05 8.23
CA SER A 811 -15.72 38.24 8.03
C SER A 811 -14.54 37.95 7.09
N THR A 812 -14.21 38.93 6.25
CA THR A 812 -13.05 38.82 5.35
C THR A 812 -11.75 38.80 6.17
N LYS A 813 -10.95 37.74 6.10
CA LYS A 813 -9.72 37.60 6.89
C LYS A 813 -8.66 36.78 6.17
N GLU A 814 -7.39 37.06 6.44
CA GLU A 814 -6.29 36.20 6.00
C GLU A 814 -6.35 34.87 6.78
N VAL A 815 -6.24 33.78 6.05
CA VAL A 815 -6.16 32.42 6.60
C VAL A 815 -4.90 31.77 6.02
N GLU A 816 -4.17 31.08 6.89
CA GLU A 816 -3.04 30.24 6.52
C GLU A 816 -3.41 28.79 6.84
N LYS A 817 -3.50 27.95 5.81
CA LYS A 817 -3.79 26.51 5.92
C LYS A 817 -2.83 25.77 5.01
N ASN A 818 -2.15 24.73 5.52
CA ASN A 818 -1.21 23.91 4.74
C ASN A 818 -0.13 24.72 4.01
N ASN A 819 0.43 25.76 4.65
CA ASN A 819 1.38 26.72 4.07
C ASN A 819 0.85 27.56 2.89
N GLU A 820 -0.45 27.50 2.60
CA GLU A 820 -1.11 28.38 1.65
C GLU A 820 -1.80 29.52 2.39
N LYS A 821 -1.55 30.75 1.93
CA LYS A 821 -2.21 31.95 2.41
C LYS A 821 -3.29 32.38 1.43
N TYR A 822 -4.50 32.55 1.92
CA TYR A 822 -5.61 33.07 1.14
C TYR A 822 -6.50 33.99 1.97
N VAL A 823 -7.40 34.69 1.29
CA VAL A 823 -8.37 35.58 1.93
C VAL A 823 -9.69 34.82 2.03
N ALA A 824 -10.07 34.43 3.24
CA ALA A 824 -11.38 33.87 3.51
C ALA A 824 -12.45 34.97 3.37
N TRP A 825 -13.64 34.60 2.91
CA TRP A 825 -14.77 35.51 2.69
C TRP A 825 -14.42 36.74 1.82
N ASP A 826 -13.57 36.55 0.81
CA ASP A 826 -13.35 37.55 -0.24
C ASP A 826 -14.60 37.66 -1.13
N THR A 827 -15.30 38.78 -1.03
CA THR A 827 -16.54 39.06 -1.79
C THR A 827 -16.30 39.87 -3.06
N SER A 828 -15.04 40.14 -3.43
CA SER A 828 -14.66 41.07 -4.50
C SER A 828 -15.18 40.72 -5.90
N LYS A 829 -15.58 39.47 -6.16
CA LYS A 829 -16.17 39.02 -7.43
C LYS A 829 -17.69 38.82 -7.39
N VAL A 830 -18.32 38.95 -6.22
CA VAL A 830 -19.75 38.71 -6.07
C VAL A 830 -20.53 39.81 -6.81
N THR A 831 -21.44 39.41 -7.69
CA THR A 831 -22.32 40.31 -8.45
C THR A 831 -23.75 40.31 -7.94
N ASN A 832 -24.18 39.22 -7.28
CA ASN A 832 -25.56 39.08 -6.79
C ASN A 832 -25.61 38.65 -5.32
N MET A 833 -26.22 39.49 -4.48
CA MET A 833 -26.48 39.24 -3.05
C MET A 833 -27.98 39.34 -2.71
N SER A 834 -28.87 39.24 -3.71
CA SER A 834 -30.31 39.37 -3.49
C SER A 834 -30.81 38.32 -2.50
N GLY A 835 -31.51 38.75 -1.46
CA GLY A 835 -32.10 37.86 -0.46
C GLY A 835 -31.09 37.07 0.38
N MET A 836 -29.79 37.40 0.35
CA MET A 836 -28.74 36.58 1.01
C MET A 836 -29.06 36.26 2.48
N PHE A 837 -29.64 37.20 3.23
CA PHE A 837 -30.07 37.05 4.62
C PHE A 837 -31.58 37.28 4.80
N TYR A 838 -32.37 36.98 3.76
CA TYR A 838 -33.83 37.12 3.81
C TYR A 838 -34.38 36.34 5.01
N SER A 839 -35.10 36.99 5.92
CA SER A 839 -35.69 36.42 7.14
C SER A 839 -34.70 35.68 8.06
N ALA A 840 -33.41 36.01 7.98
CA ALA A 840 -32.38 35.52 8.90
C ALA A 840 -32.44 36.30 10.23
N TYR A 841 -33.45 36.00 11.04
CA TYR A 841 -33.86 36.80 12.20
C TYR A 841 -32.72 37.17 13.17
N ASN A 842 -31.82 36.24 13.50
CA ASN A 842 -30.69 36.46 14.43
C ASN A 842 -29.40 36.98 13.77
N PHE A 843 -29.37 37.11 12.46
CA PHE A 843 -28.13 37.45 11.75
C PHE A 843 -27.63 38.86 12.14
N ASN A 844 -26.38 38.92 12.63
CA ASN A 844 -25.69 40.14 13.02
C ASN A 844 -24.15 39.95 12.98
N ALA A 845 -23.65 39.09 12.10
CA ALA A 845 -22.23 38.77 12.00
C ALA A 845 -21.44 39.90 11.31
N LYS A 846 -20.17 40.09 11.67
CA LYS A 846 -19.34 41.19 11.17
C LYS A 846 -19.08 41.05 9.67
N ILE A 847 -19.64 41.97 8.89
CA ILE A 847 -19.49 42.04 7.43
C ILE A 847 -18.97 43.39 6.94
N GLY A 848 -18.50 44.26 7.84
CA GLY A 848 -18.05 45.63 7.51
C GLY A 848 -16.83 45.71 6.57
N ASN A 849 -16.10 44.61 6.39
CA ASN A 849 -14.91 44.51 5.54
C ASN A 849 -15.17 43.81 4.20
N TRP A 850 -16.43 43.68 3.79
CA TRP A 850 -16.79 43.11 2.49
C TRP A 850 -16.56 44.09 1.33
N ASN A 851 -15.99 43.59 0.24
CA ASN A 851 -15.83 44.33 -1.00
C ASN A 851 -17.05 44.09 -1.91
N THR A 852 -18.01 45.01 -1.87
CA THR A 852 -19.24 44.93 -2.67
C THR A 852 -19.13 45.61 -4.04
N SER A 853 -17.93 46.03 -4.47
CA SER A 853 -17.74 46.87 -5.67
C SER A 853 -18.23 46.24 -6.97
N LYS A 854 -18.47 44.93 -7.02
CA LYS A 854 -19.03 44.22 -8.18
C LYS A 854 -20.52 43.89 -8.04
N VAL A 855 -21.11 44.11 -6.88
CA VAL A 855 -22.52 43.77 -6.61
C VAL A 855 -23.43 44.72 -7.39
N THR A 856 -24.34 44.15 -8.17
CA THR A 856 -25.35 44.91 -8.92
C THR A 856 -26.76 44.73 -8.32
N ASN A 857 -27.01 43.66 -7.57
CA ASN A 857 -28.32 43.35 -6.99
C ASN A 857 -28.22 43.07 -5.48
N MET A 858 -28.90 43.91 -4.68
CA MET A 858 -29.04 43.78 -3.22
C MET A 858 -30.53 43.70 -2.80
N GLN A 859 -31.43 43.37 -3.73
CA GLN A 859 -32.86 43.23 -3.46
C GLN A 859 -33.09 42.32 -2.25
N GLY A 860 -33.77 42.83 -1.23
CA GLY A 860 -34.16 42.06 -0.05
C GLY A 860 -33.02 41.43 0.74
N MET A 861 -31.77 41.90 0.58
CA MET A 861 -30.59 41.28 1.19
C MET A 861 -30.74 41.05 2.70
N PHE A 862 -31.32 42.00 3.43
CA PHE A 862 -31.58 41.92 4.87
C PHE A 862 -33.08 41.96 5.22
N TRP A 863 -33.99 41.71 4.26
CA TRP A 863 -35.42 41.75 4.54
C TRP A 863 -35.77 40.76 5.66
N GLY A 864 -36.21 41.24 6.82
CA GLY A 864 -36.62 40.41 7.95
C GLY A 864 -35.46 39.93 8.84
N ALA A 865 -34.24 40.42 8.60
CA ALA A 865 -33.11 40.22 9.50
C ALA A 865 -33.24 41.18 10.71
N SER A 866 -34.24 40.95 11.57
CA SER A 866 -34.66 41.90 12.60
C SER A 866 -33.56 42.29 13.59
N ASN A 867 -32.58 41.41 13.84
CA ASN A 867 -31.45 41.70 14.73
C ASN A 867 -30.25 42.37 14.07
N PHE A 868 -30.24 42.52 12.75
CA PHE A 868 -29.10 43.06 12.01
C PHE A 868 -28.84 44.53 12.37
N ASN A 869 -27.62 44.83 12.81
CA ASN A 869 -27.19 46.19 13.15
C ASN A 869 -25.67 46.38 13.00
N GLN A 870 -25.05 45.79 11.97
CA GLN A 870 -23.61 45.89 11.73
C GLN A 870 -23.25 47.13 10.91
N GLU A 871 -22.06 47.69 11.20
CA GLU A 871 -21.51 48.82 10.46
C GLU A 871 -21.16 48.40 9.02
N ILE A 872 -21.83 49.03 8.05
CA ILE A 872 -21.73 48.73 6.61
C ILE A 872 -21.52 50.01 5.79
N HIS A 873 -20.79 50.97 6.36
CA HIS A 873 -20.44 52.22 5.70
C HIS A 873 -19.26 52.04 4.75
N THR A 874 -19.16 52.89 3.72
CA THR A 874 -18.05 52.86 2.78
C THR A 874 -16.73 53.16 3.50
N VAL A 875 -15.75 52.25 3.41
CA VAL A 875 -14.39 52.45 3.94
C VAL A 875 -13.38 52.25 2.82
N THR A 876 -12.54 53.26 2.59
CA THR A 876 -11.41 53.15 1.65
C THR A 876 -10.15 52.75 2.42
N VAL A 877 -9.64 51.56 2.13
CA VAL A 877 -8.41 51.03 2.73
C VAL A 877 -7.26 51.17 1.73
N PRO A 878 -6.19 51.93 2.06
CA PRO A 878 -5.01 52.00 1.22
C PRO A 878 -4.37 50.62 1.05
N ASN A 879 -4.09 50.21 -0.18
CA ASN A 879 -3.50 48.91 -0.50
C ASN A 879 -2.07 49.05 -1.07
N GLY A 880 -1.22 49.80 -0.37
CA GLY A 880 0.14 50.10 -0.85
C GLY A 880 0.14 50.75 -2.23
N SER A 881 0.87 50.17 -3.18
CA SER A 881 0.90 50.58 -4.60
C SER A 881 -0.23 49.98 -5.45
N ASN A 882 -1.07 49.11 -4.90
CA ASN A 882 -2.27 48.60 -5.57
C ASN A 882 -3.46 49.55 -5.37
N PRO A 883 -4.50 49.46 -6.23
CA PRO A 883 -5.74 50.19 -6.02
C PRO A 883 -6.30 49.96 -4.62
N SER A 884 -6.73 51.05 -3.96
CA SER A 884 -7.37 50.98 -2.65
C SER A 884 -8.55 50.00 -2.69
N ILE A 885 -8.68 49.19 -1.64
CA ILE A 885 -9.86 48.36 -1.45
C ILE A 885 -10.95 49.27 -0.90
N ILE A 886 -12.15 49.18 -1.48
CA ILE A 886 -13.31 49.94 -1.02
C ILE A 886 -14.30 48.92 -0.46
N TYR A 887 -14.43 48.90 0.86
CA TYR A 887 -15.47 48.11 1.53
C TYR A 887 -16.81 48.82 1.40
N TRP A 888 -17.87 48.04 1.23
CA TRP A 888 -19.24 48.55 1.03
C TRP A 888 -19.36 49.58 -0.10
N ASP A 889 -18.59 49.42 -1.18
CA ASP A 889 -18.80 50.15 -2.42
C ASP A 889 -20.09 49.67 -3.10
N VAL A 890 -21.17 50.44 -2.94
CA VAL A 890 -22.47 50.15 -3.57
C VAL A 890 -22.65 50.88 -4.92
N SER A 891 -21.60 51.47 -5.48
CA SER A 891 -21.70 52.30 -6.69
C SER A 891 -22.21 51.57 -7.92
N ASN A 892 -22.12 50.24 -7.98
CA ASN A 892 -22.65 49.43 -9.09
C ASN A 892 -24.03 48.82 -8.81
N VAL A 893 -24.61 49.04 -7.63
CA VAL A 893 -25.91 48.47 -7.25
C VAL A 893 -27.02 49.19 -8.00
N THR A 894 -27.90 48.43 -8.65
CA THR A 894 -29.07 48.95 -9.39
C THR A 894 -30.39 48.69 -8.68
N ASP A 895 -30.48 47.66 -7.82
CA ASP A 895 -31.70 47.31 -7.08
C ASP A 895 -31.41 47.16 -5.57
N MET A 896 -32.06 47.99 -4.76
CA MET A 896 -32.06 47.98 -3.29
C MET A 896 -33.48 47.81 -2.73
N SER A 897 -34.43 47.32 -3.54
CA SER A 897 -35.80 47.14 -3.09
C SER A 897 -35.89 46.12 -1.95
N ASN A 898 -36.71 46.42 -0.95
CA ASN A 898 -36.83 45.65 0.30
C ASN A 898 -35.52 45.43 1.08
N MET A 899 -34.41 46.10 0.77
CA MET A 899 -33.09 45.77 1.33
C MET A 899 -33.06 45.71 2.86
N PHE A 900 -33.72 46.64 3.55
CA PHE A 900 -33.83 46.75 5.00
C PHE A 900 -35.29 46.66 5.49
N ARG A 901 -36.14 45.99 4.72
CA ARG A 901 -37.53 45.79 5.15
C ARG A 901 -37.58 44.95 6.42
N ASP A 902 -38.39 45.33 7.40
CA ASP A 902 -38.56 44.62 8.68
C ASP A 902 -37.25 44.46 9.50
N THR A 903 -36.21 45.28 9.26
CA THR A 903 -34.97 45.28 10.07
C THR A 903 -35.14 46.11 11.34
N GLU A 904 -35.75 45.54 12.36
CA GLU A 904 -36.16 46.25 13.57
C GLU A 904 -35.02 46.92 14.36
N LYS A 905 -33.80 46.36 14.33
CA LYS A 905 -32.65 46.90 15.08
C LYS A 905 -31.72 47.79 14.29
N PHE A 906 -31.84 47.83 12.96
CA PHE A 906 -30.86 48.51 12.11
C PHE A 906 -30.91 50.03 12.31
N GLU A 907 -29.80 50.61 12.74
CA GLU A 907 -29.65 52.05 12.98
C GLU A 907 -28.26 52.59 12.59
N GLN A 908 -27.53 51.88 11.73
CA GLN A 908 -26.17 52.25 11.34
C GLN A 908 -26.13 53.34 10.27
N ASP A 909 -25.04 54.10 10.23
CA ASP A 909 -24.81 55.12 9.22
C ASP A 909 -24.42 54.50 7.88
N ILE A 910 -25.13 54.89 6.82
CA ILE A 910 -24.89 54.51 5.42
C ILE A 910 -24.93 55.74 4.50
N SER A 911 -24.77 56.94 5.07
CA SER A 911 -24.71 58.21 4.33
C SER A 911 -23.56 58.25 3.32
N THR A 912 -22.50 57.46 3.52
CA THR A 912 -21.32 57.40 2.64
C THR A 912 -21.52 56.58 1.35
N TRP A 913 -22.70 55.97 1.17
CA TRP A 913 -23.01 55.17 -0.01
C TRP A 913 -23.18 56.01 -1.27
N ASN A 914 -22.61 55.53 -2.38
CA ASN A 914 -22.85 56.10 -3.71
C ASN A 914 -24.05 55.42 -4.37
N THR A 915 -25.22 56.05 -4.31
CA THR A 915 -26.49 55.52 -4.84
C THR A 915 -26.80 55.93 -6.28
N SER A 916 -25.88 56.60 -6.98
CA SER A 916 -26.13 57.22 -8.30
C SER A 916 -26.54 56.24 -9.42
N ASN A 917 -26.36 54.94 -9.23
CA ASN A 917 -26.77 53.88 -10.16
C ASN A 917 -28.02 53.12 -9.73
N VAL A 918 -28.58 53.39 -8.55
CA VAL A 918 -29.77 52.70 -8.05
C VAL A 918 -31.01 53.15 -8.83
N ILE A 919 -31.79 52.18 -9.30
CA ILE A 919 -33.02 52.37 -10.08
C ILE A 919 -34.25 52.08 -9.21
N ASN A 920 -34.16 51.11 -8.30
CA ASN A 920 -35.28 50.64 -7.48
C ASN A 920 -34.93 50.67 -5.99
N MET A 921 -35.68 51.47 -5.22
CA MET A 921 -35.64 51.57 -3.76
C MET A 921 -37.01 51.29 -3.13
N SER A 922 -37.93 50.64 -3.84
CA SER A 922 -39.25 50.34 -3.29
C SER A 922 -39.14 49.49 -2.03
N TYR A 923 -39.93 49.83 -1.00
CA TYR A 923 -39.95 49.14 0.29
C TYR A 923 -38.61 49.07 1.05
N MET A 924 -37.60 49.87 0.68
CA MET A 924 -36.23 49.72 1.20
C MET A 924 -36.16 49.70 2.73
N PHE A 925 -36.90 50.58 3.41
CA PHE A 925 -37.01 50.70 4.88
C PHE A 925 -38.43 50.45 5.39
N TYR A 926 -39.25 49.69 4.66
CA TYR A 926 -40.61 49.37 5.09
C TYR A 926 -40.57 48.64 6.45
N ASP A 927 -41.30 49.14 7.44
CA ASP A 927 -41.31 48.65 8.84
C ASP A 927 -39.90 48.56 9.49
N ALA A 928 -38.92 49.36 9.03
CA ALA A 928 -37.62 49.53 9.69
C ALA A 928 -37.75 50.50 10.89
N ILE A 929 -38.40 50.03 11.95
CA ILE A 929 -38.93 50.86 13.06
C ILE A 929 -37.91 51.70 13.84
N LYS A 930 -36.60 51.47 13.69
CA LYS A 930 -35.55 52.28 14.33
C LYS A 930 -34.80 53.21 13.39
N TYR A 931 -34.86 52.95 12.08
CA TYR A 931 -33.98 53.61 11.13
C TYR A 931 -34.38 55.09 10.92
N ASN A 932 -33.45 56.01 11.22
CA ASN A 932 -33.59 57.45 11.02
C ASN A 932 -32.19 58.09 11.01
N ARG A 933 -31.51 58.03 9.86
CA ARG A 933 -30.17 58.61 9.65
C ARG A 933 -30.21 59.61 8.50
N ASN A 934 -29.27 60.56 8.47
CA ASN A 934 -29.24 61.58 7.43
C ASN A 934 -28.71 60.99 6.12
N LEU A 935 -29.60 60.85 5.13
CA LEU A 935 -29.31 60.36 3.77
C LEU A 935 -29.61 61.44 2.71
N SER A 936 -29.72 62.71 3.10
CA SER A 936 -30.01 63.82 2.18
C SER A 936 -28.96 64.03 1.08
N ASN A 937 -27.77 63.47 1.27
CA ASN A 937 -26.66 63.53 0.34
C ASN A 937 -26.66 62.43 -0.72
N TRP A 938 -27.57 61.45 -0.64
CA TRP A 938 -27.68 60.38 -1.64
C TRP A 938 -28.11 60.92 -3.01
N ASP A 939 -27.41 60.49 -4.06
CA ASP A 939 -27.82 60.75 -5.44
C ASP A 939 -28.90 59.74 -5.83
N VAL A 940 -30.13 60.21 -5.92
CA VAL A 940 -31.32 59.41 -6.27
C VAL A 940 -31.89 59.77 -7.66
N ALA A 941 -31.11 60.44 -8.50
CA ALA A 941 -31.59 60.94 -9.80
C ALA A 941 -32.08 59.84 -10.76
N LYS A 942 -31.55 58.61 -10.63
CA LYS A 942 -31.94 57.44 -11.43
C LYS A 942 -33.05 56.58 -10.81
N VAL A 943 -33.47 56.87 -9.58
CA VAL A 943 -34.47 56.06 -8.89
C VAL A 943 -35.84 56.27 -9.50
N THR A 944 -36.35 55.28 -10.23
CA THR A 944 -37.68 55.32 -10.87
C THR A 944 -38.77 54.67 -10.01
N ASN A 945 -38.40 53.82 -9.05
CA ASN A 945 -39.36 53.19 -8.14
C ASN A 945 -38.92 53.34 -6.69
N HIS A 946 -39.69 54.09 -5.90
CA HIS A 946 -39.47 54.33 -4.47
C HIS A 946 -40.78 54.15 -3.69
N ASN A 947 -41.70 53.33 -4.20
CA ASN A 947 -42.99 53.07 -3.56
C ASN A 947 -42.79 52.53 -2.13
N GLN A 948 -43.53 53.10 -1.17
CA GLN A 948 -43.48 52.72 0.24
C GLN A 948 -42.06 52.63 0.83
N PHE A 949 -41.14 53.50 0.37
CA PHE A 949 -39.72 53.53 0.76
C PHE A 949 -39.49 53.36 2.27
N ASP A 950 -40.28 54.01 3.12
CA ASP A 950 -40.13 54.09 4.57
C ASP A 950 -41.47 53.95 5.32
N THR A 951 -42.48 53.32 4.70
CA THR A 951 -43.78 53.14 5.36
C THR A 951 -43.60 52.27 6.60
N GLY A 952 -44.04 52.76 7.77
CA GLY A 952 -43.89 52.06 9.06
C GLY A 952 -42.51 52.19 9.72
N ALA A 953 -41.55 52.86 9.08
CA ALA A 953 -40.27 53.21 9.70
C ALA A 953 -40.43 54.27 10.81
N LYS A 954 -39.36 54.50 11.57
CA LYS A 954 -39.29 55.65 12.49
C LYS A 954 -39.52 56.95 11.70
N ILE A 955 -40.22 57.90 12.31
CA ILE A 955 -40.38 59.24 11.71
C ILE A 955 -38.98 59.84 11.50
N TRP A 956 -38.70 60.25 10.27
CA TRP A 956 -37.45 60.88 9.87
C TRP A 956 -37.31 62.26 10.49
N GLU A 957 -36.09 62.62 10.90
CA GLU A 957 -35.79 64.01 11.23
C GLU A 957 -35.89 64.91 9.98
N ASP A 958 -36.25 66.17 10.19
CA ASP A 958 -36.44 67.13 9.11
C ASP A 958 -35.18 67.24 8.25
N GLY A 959 -35.33 66.98 6.95
CA GLY A 959 -34.25 67.04 5.98
C GLY A 959 -33.31 65.84 5.95
N PHE A 960 -33.56 64.76 6.70
CA PHE A 960 -32.73 63.55 6.64
C PHE A 960 -33.05 62.63 5.45
N LYS A 961 -34.30 62.65 4.98
CA LYS A 961 -34.76 61.77 3.91
C LYS A 961 -34.25 62.23 2.52
N PRO A 962 -33.87 61.32 1.60
CA PRO A 962 -33.55 61.69 0.22
C PRO A 962 -34.75 62.32 -0.49
N ILE A 963 -34.48 63.27 -1.39
CA ILE A 963 -35.52 63.94 -2.19
C ILE A 963 -35.62 63.22 -3.53
N PHE A 964 -36.66 62.40 -3.70
CA PHE A 964 -36.94 61.73 -4.97
C PHE A 964 -37.55 62.70 -5.98
N ASN A 965 -37.10 62.62 -7.24
CA ASN A 965 -37.74 63.36 -8.33
C ASN A 965 -39.14 62.76 -8.57
N VAL A 966 -40.16 63.63 -8.58
CA VAL A 966 -41.57 63.26 -8.78
C VAL A 966 -41.87 63.02 -10.24
#